data_AF-A0A1Z8SDG2-F1
#
_entry.id   AF-A0A1Z8SDG2-F1
#
_cell.length_a   1.000
_cell.length_b   1.000
_cell.length_c   1.000
_cell.angle_alpha   90.00
_cell.angle_beta   90.00
_cell.angle_gamma   90.00
#
_symmetry.space_group_name_H-M   'P 1'
#
loop_
_entity.id
_entity.type
_entity.pdbx_description
1 polymer ?
#
loop_
_entity_poly.entity_id
_entity_poly.type
_entity_poly.pdbx_seq_one_letter_code
_entity_poly.pdbx_strand_id
1 'polypeptide(L)'
;MPTLINPGLFLLLIEPGYGIKEGRRMFPKSLRFAWVAILLILGFTFSATPLALAADAPFRRGDVNDDGSVDISDPIVLLGYLFIGSEEPGCLDSADTNDDGLVNVGDAIAALAYIFGDGPEPPAPGPLNCGLDLTDDTLGCFTSSCDGGGDPLRLAAGHLLNRIAYGPKPGQIDEVVTTGIQQTIITQLNPVLGTDPNPTMDILEQNFTVAIPTAIERFVLRPNGRYRYFLGTEEPPADWTQPSFDDSSWLLGTSGFGRGDRDDVTEIVEINNGLPSVYVRTQFIQPATAVSGLPYLKMLFDDGFVAYLNGVEFARSLRTNGIPHLEGNPPTFDQYATQNHEAAFAEYYPIPPGLLQAGVNTLAIQGHNAVNSGDFTLRPQIVTMSLSGGGRSYFPSSGNLQRSPFIRGIYSEYQLQKVLGEFWENHFLTDEDKLKDFFSGIRNRYNHRVYGNSAGADKISNTLEFEEYDFFCDNALGQFGDLLLYSASSVPMLVYLDSILNNAAQPNENYAREILELHTLGVDNGYTQADIEEVARIFTGWSVTRVPNTMLQPFPAVVNNPVITDFHDMTETAIIEIGDDWHYFKGTEEPSPDPTGTNPGAPTTLWTQLGFDDSTWLVGPTGIGMGDGDDATVLDDMDNNYTCFYARKIFNIADPAMPEYLELAVDFDDGYVFYLNGVEIQRSSNMNNAGTPPPHTAVASGGHEASGRPDLIDLNHLRPLLVAGDNVLAFQIHNLSITNNDASFLPRLTAGIPTPRHVDLNDRQGKWVFRFNPGNHDFGSKAIFPGTPYELNIPDGRTGVEGVQDAFDLVASLEAHPGTAQFICMKLIQKFVSDDISLASLADGSAPLELQGLLASMISAWYSTPRPGNIGVVMETLLDPIDQGNAFWDPQFRRNKVKTPVEFVISTLRSLGSPADSDNLVGWASDMGMEMFERDDPDGFPEVGNDWIGTTTLLQRINFARRFASNADNDFPWNLADIIGDTPLGAQEVLDIFDEVLFQSSLTEAERCLALEYLESGLDGNFLPLDPTAADYSARVREMVGFLFSLPRFQFQ
;
A
#
# COMPACT_ATOMS: atom_id res chain seq x y z
N MET A 1 -40.08 18.03 47.50
CA MET A 1 -40.67 17.78 48.84
C MET A 1 -40.05 16.49 49.40
N PRO A 2 -39.97 16.32 50.73
CA PRO A 2 -38.70 15.95 51.39
C PRO A 2 -38.69 14.49 51.91
N THR A 3 -37.61 13.94 52.50
CA THR A 3 -36.93 14.28 53.78
C THR A 3 -35.64 13.46 53.95
N LEU A 4 -34.59 13.76 54.75
CA LEU A 4 -34.09 14.85 55.65
C LEU A 4 -32.60 14.46 56.02
N ILE A 5 -31.71 15.14 56.77
CA ILE A 5 -31.67 16.29 57.71
C ILE A 5 -30.26 16.95 57.68
N ASN A 6 -30.02 18.11 58.32
CA ASN A 6 -28.67 18.72 58.51
C ASN A 6 -28.65 19.69 59.73
N PRO A 7 -27.82 19.45 60.77
CA PRO A 7 -26.61 20.24 61.09
C PRO A 7 -25.37 19.31 61.33
N GLY A 8 -24.12 19.74 61.56
CA GLY A 8 -23.48 21.04 61.87
C GLY A 8 -22.49 20.89 63.08
N LEU A 9 -21.76 21.88 63.60
CA LEU A 9 -21.49 23.29 63.25
C LEU A 9 -20.36 23.89 64.16
N PHE A 10 -19.89 25.13 63.89
CA PHE A 10 -18.98 26.02 64.68
C PHE A 10 -17.44 25.73 64.73
N LEU A 11 -16.52 26.68 65.02
CA LEU A 11 -16.27 28.09 64.55
C LEU A 11 -15.04 28.75 65.27
N LEU A 12 -14.45 29.81 64.65
CA LEU A 12 -13.76 31.00 65.24
C LEU A 12 -12.29 30.97 65.79
N LEU A 13 -11.37 31.48 64.95
CA LEU A 13 -10.48 32.69 65.10
C LEU A 13 -9.78 33.09 66.42
N ILE A 14 -8.50 33.52 66.32
CA ILE A 14 -7.92 34.81 66.80
C ILE A 14 -6.45 35.02 66.29
N GLU A 15 -5.99 36.27 66.14
CA GLU A 15 -4.65 36.70 65.62
C GLU A 15 -3.70 37.32 66.72
N PRO A 16 -2.68 38.21 66.47
CA PRO A 16 -1.25 37.82 66.35
C PRO A 16 -0.23 38.72 67.15
N GLY A 17 1.11 38.54 66.95
CA GLY A 17 2.05 39.70 66.92
C GLY A 17 3.49 39.63 67.53
N TYR A 18 4.50 39.86 66.66
CA TYR A 18 5.75 40.68 66.81
C TYR A 18 6.76 40.57 68.01
N GLY A 19 8.08 40.55 67.72
CA GLY A 19 9.15 40.74 68.74
C GLY A 19 10.65 40.75 68.31
N ILE A 20 11.17 41.86 67.75
CA ILE A 20 12.54 42.06 67.17
C ILE A 20 13.67 42.26 68.24
N LYS A 21 14.94 41.78 68.05
CA LYS A 21 16.22 42.59 68.10
C LYS A 21 17.62 41.88 68.15
N GLU A 22 18.50 42.30 67.22
CA GLU A 22 19.96 42.69 67.29
C GLU A 22 21.06 41.92 68.10
N GLY A 23 22.26 41.67 67.50
CA GLY A 23 23.42 41.06 68.20
C GLY A 23 24.87 41.02 67.60
N ARG A 24 25.30 41.98 66.75
CA ARG A 24 26.62 42.03 66.02
C ARG A 24 27.91 41.55 66.77
N ARG A 25 28.88 40.89 66.07
CA ARG A 25 30.27 41.40 65.73
C ARG A 25 31.38 40.40 65.22
N MET A 26 32.16 40.87 64.22
CA MET A 26 33.63 40.69 63.99
C MET A 26 34.28 39.37 63.46
N PHE A 27 34.28 39.20 62.13
CA PHE A 27 35.43 39.25 61.18
C PHE A 27 36.88 39.56 61.68
N PRO A 28 37.97 39.41 60.87
CA PRO A 28 38.22 38.57 59.64
C PRO A 28 39.68 38.02 59.48
N LYS A 29 40.02 37.50 58.27
CA LYS A 29 41.35 37.32 57.57
C LYS A 29 41.85 35.86 57.49
N SER A 30 42.48 35.39 56.40
CA SER A 30 42.80 35.93 55.03
C SER A 30 43.27 34.75 54.13
N LEU A 31 43.56 34.80 52.82
CA LEU A 31 44.04 35.85 51.89
C LEU A 31 43.76 35.37 50.42
N ARG A 32 43.02 36.09 49.56
CA ARG A 32 43.45 36.88 48.36
C ARG A 32 44.46 36.18 47.40
N PHE A 33 44.41 36.30 46.07
CA PHE A 33 43.97 37.38 45.14
C PHE A 33 43.30 36.78 43.87
N ALA A 34 42.22 37.31 43.28
CA ALA A 34 42.00 38.58 42.51
C ALA A 34 42.59 38.55 41.07
N TRP A 35 41.99 39.14 40.01
CA TRP A 35 41.47 40.51 39.79
C TRP A 35 40.29 40.52 38.76
N VAL A 36 39.15 41.21 38.96
CA VAL A 36 38.79 42.65 38.65
C VAL A 36 38.70 42.97 37.13
N ALA A 37 37.73 43.71 36.56
CA ALA A 37 36.35 44.18 36.88
C ALA A 37 35.76 44.79 35.55
N ILE A 38 34.68 45.61 35.39
CA ILE A 38 33.76 46.42 36.22
C ILE A 38 32.47 46.65 35.35
N LEU A 39 31.19 46.51 35.76
CA LEU A 39 30.31 47.25 36.71
C LEU A 39 29.59 48.49 36.12
N LEU A 40 28.32 48.70 36.55
CA LEU A 40 27.35 49.81 36.32
C LEU A 40 26.41 49.62 35.09
N ILE A 41 25.10 49.93 35.15
CA ILE A 41 24.32 50.69 36.17
C ILE A 41 22.83 50.26 36.27
N LEU A 42 22.17 50.68 37.36
CA LEU A 42 20.77 50.42 37.77
C LEU A 42 20.45 48.98 38.22
N GLY A 43 19.44 48.84 39.08
CA GLY A 43 19.08 47.58 39.70
C GLY A 43 17.81 47.69 40.55
N PHE A 44 17.38 46.54 41.08
CA PHE A 44 16.28 46.41 42.03
C PHE A 44 16.70 45.52 43.21
N THR A 45 15.95 45.60 44.30
CA THR A 45 16.17 44.77 45.48
C THR A 45 15.71 43.35 45.22
N PHE A 46 16.64 42.39 45.24
CA PHE A 46 16.25 40.99 45.43
C PHE A 46 15.58 40.84 46.80
N SER A 47 14.27 40.59 46.78
CA SER A 47 13.69 39.74 47.80
C SER A 47 14.31 38.36 47.61
N ALA A 48 14.80 37.75 48.68
CA ALA A 48 15.01 36.32 48.64
C ALA A 48 13.63 35.68 48.59
N THR A 49 13.30 35.02 47.48
CA THR A 49 12.44 33.84 47.57
C THR A 49 13.12 32.84 48.52
N PRO A 50 12.36 32.07 49.32
CA PRO A 50 12.95 30.86 49.87
C PRO A 50 13.42 29.98 48.70
N LEU A 51 14.49 29.19 48.91
CA LEU A 51 14.61 27.99 48.09
C LEU A 51 13.39 27.13 48.40
N ALA A 52 12.83 26.47 47.39
CA ALA A 52 11.99 25.32 47.67
C ALA A 52 12.81 24.34 48.52
N LEU A 53 12.19 23.75 49.53
CA LEU A 53 12.64 22.43 49.99
C LEU A 53 12.47 21.49 48.79
N ALA A 54 13.37 20.53 48.61
CA ALA A 54 13.00 19.37 47.82
C ALA A 54 11.81 18.69 48.52
N ALA A 55 10.87 18.15 47.74
CA ALA A 55 9.93 17.19 48.28
C ALA A 55 10.66 15.84 48.38
N ASP A 56 10.48 15.14 49.49
CA ASP A 56 11.04 13.80 49.63
C ASP A 56 10.27 12.81 48.75
N ALA A 57 11.01 12.00 47.99
CA ALA A 57 10.48 10.84 47.31
C ALA A 57 10.04 9.79 48.34
N PRO A 58 8.93 9.06 48.11
CA PRO A 58 8.61 7.90 48.91
C PRO A 58 9.69 6.82 48.73
N PHE A 59 9.90 5.93 49.70
CA PHE A 59 10.94 4.88 49.66
C PHE A 59 10.50 3.60 50.39
N ARG A 60 11.31 2.55 50.31
CA ARG A 60 11.26 1.37 51.20
C ARG A 60 12.37 1.51 52.24
N ARG A 61 12.07 1.46 53.53
CA ARG A 61 13.08 1.67 54.58
C ARG A 61 14.01 0.46 54.68
N GLY A 62 15.27 0.62 54.27
CA GLY A 62 16.32 -0.42 54.23
C GLY A 62 16.75 -0.87 52.83
N ASP A 63 16.13 -0.34 51.77
CA ASP A 63 16.43 -0.54 50.34
C ASP A 63 17.45 0.55 49.93
N VAL A 64 18.71 0.36 50.31
CA VAL A 64 19.78 1.39 50.31
C VAL A 64 20.51 1.42 48.97
N ASN A 65 20.46 0.32 48.21
CA ASN A 65 20.94 0.26 46.83
C ASN A 65 19.88 0.76 45.82
N ASP A 66 18.61 0.85 46.25
CA ASP A 66 17.42 1.26 45.47
C ASP A 66 17.03 0.29 44.32
N ASP A 67 17.30 -1.00 44.47
CA ASP A 67 16.95 -2.06 43.51
C ASP A 67 15.50 -2.57 43.63
N GLY A 68 14.80 -2.19 44.70
CA GLY A 68 13.42 -2.59 44.96
C GLY A 68 13.27 -3.68 46.02
N SER A 69 14.36 -4.14 46.63
CA SER A 69 14.37 -5.18 47.66
C SER A 69 15.24 -4.81 48.87
N VAL A 70 15.00 -5.47 50.01
CA VAL A 70 15.83 -5.32 51.22
C VAL A 70 16.61 -6.60 51.43
N ASP A 71 17.87 -6.58 51.03
CA ASP A 71 18.73 -7.71 50.69
C ASP A 71 20.12 -7.58 51.37
N ILE A 72 20.97 -8.61 51.26
CA ILE A 72 22.33 -8.56 51.80
C ILE A 72 23.24 -7.50 51.14
N SER A 73 22.86 -6.95 50.00
CA SER A 73 23.58 -5.88 49.30
C SER A 73 23.40 -4.49 49.95
N ASP A 74 22.25 -4.18 50.57
CA ASP A 74 22.00 -2.88 51.20
C ASP A 74 22.94 -2.58 52.36
N PRO A 75 23.17 -3.51 53.33
CA PRO A 75 24.20 -3.33 54.34
C PRO A 75 25.61 -3.22 53.75
N ILE A 76 25.87 -3.77 52.55
CA ILE A 76 27.17 -3.67 51.89
C ILE A 76 27.37 -2.28 51.28
N VAL A 77 26.36 -1.71 50.61
CA VAL A 77 26.37 -0.33 50.09
C VAL A 77 26.48 0.66 51.26
N LEU A 78 25.65 0.51 52.28
CA LEU A 78 25.65 1.34 53.49
C LEU A 78 26.99 1.32 54.23
N LEU A 79 27.60 0.14 54.45
CA LEU A 79 28.92 0.04 55.07
C LEU A 79 30.04 0.55 54.14
N GLY A 80 29.87 0.45 52.82
CA GLY A 80 30.76 1.07 51.83
C GLY A 80 30.80 2.59 51.98
N TYR A 81 29.62 3.22 52.05
CA TYR A 81 29.45 4.66 52.25
C TYR A 81 30.08 5.10 53.59
N LEU A 82 29.70 4.45 54.69
CA LEU A 82 30.13 4.81 56.05
C LEU A 82 31.64 4.64 56.33
N PHE A 83 32.32 3.68 55.69
CA PHE A 83 33.70 3.32 56.05
C PHE A 83 34.73 3.40 54.92
N ILE A 84 34.32 3.30 53.66
CA ILE A 84 35.21 3.17 52.50
C ILE A 84 35.18 4.44 51.64
N GLY A 85 34.10 5.23 51.74
CA GLY A 85 33.91 6.44 50.93
C GLY A 85 33.53 6.10 49.49
N SER A 86 32.61 5.15 49.32
CA SER A 86 31.85 5.00 48.07
C SER A 86 30.91 6.18 47.85
N GLU A 87 30.15 6.13 46.77
CA GLU A 87 29.08 7.06 46.48
C GLU A 87 28.02 7.08 47.61
N GLU A 88 27.32 8.21 47.73
CA GLU A 88 26.30 8.48 48.73
C GLU A 88 24.95 7.90 48.25
N PRO A 89 24.17 7.18 49.08
CA PRO A 89 22.88 6.62 48.68
C PRO A 89 21.93 7.72 48.16
N GLY A 90 21.17 7.44 47.10
CA GLY A 90 20.24 8.41 46.49
C GLY A 90 19.07 8.81 47.42
N CYS A 91 18.81 7.99 48.43
CA CYS A 91 17.82 8.20 49.47
C CYS A 91 18.46 7.94 50.84
N LEU A 92 18.66 8.98 51.65
CA LEU A 92 19.29 8.83 52.97
C LEU A 92 18.30 8.25 54.00
N ASP A 93 17.00 8.44 53.81
CA ASP A 93 15.96 7.94 54.73
C ASP A 93 15.83 6.42 54.65
N SER A 94 16.07 5.84 53.47
CA SER A 94 16.21 4.39 53.32
C SER A 94 17.46 3.86 54.04
N ALA A 95 18.55 4.63 54.01
CA ALA A 95 19.80 4.32 54.69
C ALA A 95 19.70 4.47 56.23
N ASP A 96 18.72 5.21 56.75
CA ASP A 96 18.27 5.14 58.14
C ASP A 96 17.25 4.00 58.30
N THR A 97 17.77 2.78 58.34
CA THR A 97 16.94 1.57 58.49
C THR A 97 16.32 1.46 59.88
N ASN A 98 16.83 2.20 60.88
CA ASN A 98 16.42 2.05 62.28
C ASN A 98 15.51 3.18 62.82
N ASP A 99 15.25 4.23 62.04
CA ASP A 99 14.34 5.35 62.33
C ASP A 99 14.84 6.22 63.51
N ASP A 100 16.17 6.49 63.56
CA ASP A 100 16.81 7.30 64.64
C ASP A 100 17.28 8.71 64.24
N GLY A 101 17.27 9.01 62.94
CA GLY A 101 17.58 10.31 62.33
C GLY A 101 19.07 10.52 62.04
N LEU A 102 19.85 9.44 61.93
CA LEU A 102 21.30 9.42 61.76
C LEU A 102 21.76 8.15 61.02
N VAL A 103 21.88 8.18 59.68
CA VAL A 103 22.51 7.10 58.89
C VAL A 103 23.86 6.66 59.48
N ASN A 104 23.91 5.48 60.11
CA ASN A 104 25.07 5.01 60.86
C ASN A 104 25.21 3.47 60.91
N VAL A 105 26.05 2.97 61.81
CA VAL A 105 26.32 1.52 61.97
C VAL A 105 25.12 0.80 62.61
N GLY A 106 24.26 1.52 63.34
CA GLY A 106 23.00 0.99 63.87
C GLY A 106 22.09 0.45 62.76
N ASP A 107 22.04 1.14 61.63
CA ASP A 107 21.18 0.84 60.48
C ASP A 107 21.64 -0.40 59.73
N ALA A 108 22.94 -0.50 59.46
CA ALA A 108 23.53 -1.72 58.91
C ALA A 108 23.32 -2.94 59.84
N ILE A 109 23.24 -2.73 61.17
CA ILE A 109 22.89 -3.77 62.14
C ILE A 109 21.38 -4.08 62.11
N ALA A 110 20.51 -3.07 61.96
CA ALA A 110 19.06 -3.22 61.87
C ALA A 110 18.65 -3.97 60.60
N ALA A 111 19.16 -3.55 59.44
CA ALA A 111 19.00 -4.22 58.15
C ALA A 111 19.43 -5.69 58.23
N LEU A 112 20.66 -5.98 58.67
CA LEU A 112 21.14 -7.36 58.82
C LEU A 112 20.31 -8.18 59.81
N ALA A 113 19.82 -7.58 60.91
CA ALA A 113 18.96 -8.29 61.86
C ALA A 113 17.59 -8.63 61.27
N TYR A 114 17.01 -7.72 60.46
CA TYR A 114 15.79 -7.96 59.70
C TYR A 114 15.98 -9.08 58.66
N ILE A 115 17.00 -8.95 57.79
CA ILE A 115 17.32 -9.90 56.70
C ILE A 115 17.52 -11.33 57.23
N PHE A 116 18.16 -11.49 58.39
CA PHE A 116 18.37 -12.81 59.01
C PHE A 116 17.26 -13.24 60.00
N GLY A 117 16.21 -12.43 60.19
CA GLY A 117 15.01 -12.78 60.96
C GLY A 117 15.15 -12.76 62.49
N ASP A 118 16.24 -12.19 63.02
CA ASP A 118 16.49 -12.00 64.46
C ASP A 118 16.07 -10.60 64.97
N GLY A 119 15.78 -9.66 64.05
CA GLY A 119 15.36 -8.28 64.32
C GLY A 119 13.87 -7.99 64.09
N PRO A 120 13.39 -6.79 64.47
CA PRO A 120 12.09 -6.29 64.04
C PRO A 120 12.09 -5.92 62.55
N GLU A 121 10.90 -5.76 61.99
CA GLU A 121 10.70 -5.10 60.68
C GLU A 121 11.07 -3.60 60.79
N PRO A 122 11.78 -3.01 59.80
CA PRO A 122 12.04 -1.58 59.74
C PRO A 122 10.75 -0.73 59.91
N PRO A 123 10.81 0.40 60.63
CA PRO A 123 9.67 1.30 60.78
C PRO A 123 9.12 1.83 59.45
N ALA A 124 7.89 2.35 59.47
CA ALA A 124 7.21 2.91 58.30
C ALA A 124 8.12 3.93 57.57
N PRO A 125 8.20 3.92 56.23
CA PRO A 125 7.38 3.16 55.27
C PRO A 125 7.59 1.64 55.26
N GLY A 126 8.72 1.17 55.79
CA GLY A 126 9.04 -0.25 55.95
C GLY A 126 9.68 -0.88 54.71
N PRO A 127 10.10 -2.14 54.77
CA PRO A 127 10.97 -2.76 53.77
C PRO A 127 10.24 -3.25 52.50
N LEU A 128 8.90 -3.24 52.49
CA LEU A 128 8.09 -3.82 51.42
C LEU A 128 7.15 -2.83 50.72
N ASN A 129 6.92 -1.65 51.32
CA ASN A 129 5.95 -0.68 50.83
C ASN A 129 6.65 0.65 50.58
N CYS A 130 6.30 1.32 49.48
CA CYS A 130 6.69 2.69 49.24
C CYS A 130 5.90 3.64 50.14
N GLY A 131 6.58 4.63 50.75
CA GLY A 131 5.93 5.73 51.44
C GLY A 131 6.92 6.82 51.85
N LEU A 132 6.41 8.00 52.20
CA LEU A 132 7.22 9.08 52.75
C LEU A 132 7.72 8.73 54.16
N ASP A 133 8.79 9.39 54.61
CA ASP A 133 9.10 9.43 56.03
C ASP A 133 7.96 10.15 56.78
N LEU A 134 7.69 9.68 58.00
CA LEU A 134 6.66 10.23 58.90
C LEU A 134 7.27 10.80 60.18
N THR A 135 8.60 10.80 60.27
CA THR A 135 9.39 11.45 61.31
C THR A 135 9.89 12.82 60.82
N ASP A 136 10.37 13.65 61.75
CA ASP A 136 10.62 15.09 61.53
C ASP A 136 12.12 15.34 61.82
N ASP A 137 13.00 15.10 60.85
CA ASP A 137 14.46 15.20 61.01
C ASP A 137 15.20 16.13 59.99
N THR A 138 16.37 15.73 59.48
CA THR A 138 17.22 16.48 58.54
C THR A 138 17.91 15.60 57.47
N LEU A 139 17.47 14.36 57.31
CA LEU A 139 17.83 13.51 56.17
C LEU A 139 16.98 13.93 54.95
N GLY A 140 16.72 13.02 54.01
CA GLY A 140 15.91 13.28 52.83
C GLY A 140 16.13 12.26 51.70
N CYS A 141 15.13 12.19 50.83
CA CYS A 141 15.08 11.23 49.72
C CYS A 141 14.89 11.97 48.39
N PHE A 142 15.95 12.15 47.60
CA PHE A 142 15.89 12.98 46.39
C PHE A 142 15.39 12.23 45.15
N THR A 143 15.59 10.90 45.12
CA THR A 143 15.16 9.98 44.05
C THR A 143 15.05 8.58 44.64
N SER A 144 14.08 7.78 44.19
CA SER A 144 13.95 6.37 44.55
C SER A 144 13.23 5.55 43.47
N SER A 145 13.35 4.23 43.54
CA SER A 145 12.53 3.20 42.87
C SER A 145 11.05 3.19 43.29
N CYS A 146 10.67 4.07 44.21
CA CYS A 146 9.32 4.27 44.70
C CYS A 146 8.69 5.58 44.17
N ASP A 147 9.49 6.55 43.68
CA ASP A 147 8.97 7.73 42.99
C ASP A 147 8.35 7.32 41.64
N GLY A 148 7.06 7.60 41.46
CA GLY A 148 6.30 7.08 40.31
C GLY A 148 6.14 5.55 40.28
N GLY A 149 6.18 4.86 41.42
CA GLY A 149 6.16 3.39 41.49
C GLY A 149 4.84 2.69 41.08
N GLY A 150 3.73 3.43 40.91
CA GLY A 150 2.42 2.91 40.48
C GLY A 150 1.79 1.82 41.37
N ASP A 151 0.72 1.20 40.87
CA ASP A 151 0.29 -0.14 41.31
C ASP A 151 1.03 -1.16 40.42
N PRO A 152 1.82 -2.10 40.96
CA PRO A 152 2.56 -3.08 40.17
C PRO A 152 1.70 -3.87 39.16
N LEU A 153 0.42 -4.13 39.47
CA LEU A 153 -0.49 -4.82 38.56
C LEU A 153 -1.00 -3.90 37.45
N ARG A 154 -1.19 -2.60 37.72
CA ARG A 154 -1.50 -1.57 36.70
C ARG A 154 -0.29 -1.28 35.81
N LEU A 155 0.92 -1.25 36.37
CA LEU A 155 2.16 -1.14 35.60
C LEU A 155 2.36 -2.34 34.66
N ALA A 156 2.14 -3.57 35.15
CA ALA A 156 2.24 -4.77 34.32
C ALA A 156 1.16 -4.79 33.20
N ALA A 157 -0.07 -4.38 33.51
CA ALA A 157 -1.14 -4.25 32.52
C ALA A 157 -0.87 -3.12 31.50
N GLY A 158 -0.33 -1.98 31.93
CA GLY A 158 0.06 -0.86 31.08
C GLY A 158 1.22 -1.20 30.15
N HIS A 159 2.28 -1.81 30.68
CA HIS A 159 3.42 -2.31 29.89
C HIS A 159 2.96 -3.32 28.83
N LEU A 160 2.12 -4.29 29.23
CA LEU A 160 1.52 -5.24 28.28
C LEU A 160 0.77 -4.49 27.15
N LEU A 161 -0.11 -3.55 27.50
CA LEU A 161 -0.89 -2.78 26.53
C LEU A 161 -0.05 -1.78 25.72
N ASN A 162 1.15 -1.40 26.15
CA ASN A 162 2.08 -0.59 25.37
C ASN A 162 2.89 -1.41 24.35
N ARG A 163 2.96 -2.75 24.51
CA ARG A 163 3.74 -3.65 23.63
C ARG A 163 2.88 -4.54 22.73
N ILE A 164 1.80 -5.13 23.23
CA ILE A 164 0.88 -5.97 22.40
C ILE A 164 -0.25 -5.18 21.77
N ALA A 165 -0.31 -3.87 22.04
CA ALA A 165 -1.25 -2.93 21.50
C ALA A 165 -0.54 -1.58 21.36
N TYR A 166 -1.18 -0.64 20.66
CA TYR A 166 -0.66 0.72 20.53
C TYR A 166 -0.98 1.57 21.77
N GLY A 167 -0.71 1.06 22.97
CA GLY A 167 -1.08 1.67 24.24
C GLY A 167 -2.57 1.47 24.64
N PRO A 168 -2.91 1.78 25.91
CA PRO A 168 -4.26 1.62 26.43
C PRO A 168 -5.25 2.66 25.88
N LYS A 169 -6.50 2.25 25.67
CA LYS A 169 -7.67 3.16 25.61
C LYS A 169 -8.18 3.47 27.04
N PRO A 170 -8.90 4.59 27.30
CA PRO A 170 -9.44 4.90 28.62
C PRO A 170 -10.18 3.73 29.28
N GLY A 171 -9.82 3.42 30.53
CA GLY A 171 -10.38 2.30 31.30
C GLY A 171 -9.88 0.90 30.93
N GLN A 172 -9.07 0.72 29.88
CA GLN A 172 -8.61 -0.61 29.45
C GLN A 172 -7.65 -1.27 30.44
N ILE A 173 -6.90 -0.48 31.23
CA ILE A 173 -6.06 -1.01 32.30
C ILE A 173 -6.92 -1.68 33.38
N ASP A 174 -8.03 -1.06 33.79
CA ASP A 174 -9.00 -1.66 34.72
C ASP A 174 -9.67 -2.91 34.16
N GLU A 175 -9.94 -2.94 32.86
CA GLU A 175 -10.43 -4.13 32.16
C GLU A 175 -9.41 -5.28 32.24
N VAL A 176 -8.14 -5.04 31.90
CA VAL A 176 -7.07 -6.05 31.99
C VAL A 176 -6.80 -6.50 33.43
N VAL A 177 -6.82 -5.58 34.40
CA VAL A 177 -6.69 -5.88 35.83
C VAL A 177 -7.87 -6.74 36.33
N THR A 178 -9.09 -6.46 35.88
CA THR A 178 -10.31 -7.19 36.26
C THR A 178 -10.41 -8.56 35.59
N THR A 179 -10.01 -8.67 34.33
CA THR A 179 -10.02 -9.91 33.54
C THR A 179 -8.84 -10.82 33.85
N GLY A 180 -7.71 -10.22 34.27
CA GLY A 180 -6.45 -10.89 34.55
C GLY A 180 -5.55 -10.97 33.30
N ILE A 181 -4.32 -10.49 33.46
CA ILE A 181 -3.25 -10.43 32.43
C ILE A 181 -3.16 -11.72 31.58
N GLN A 182 -3.15 -12.89 32.23
CA GLN A 182 -3.11 -14.19 31.54
C GLN A 182 -4.29 -14.39 30.56
N GLN A 183 -5.50 -14.02 30.96
CA GLN A 183 -6.69 -14.18 30.13
C GLN A 183 -6.74 -13.15 29.00
N THR A 184 -6.20 -11.95 29.20
CA THR A 184 -5.98 -10.97 28.13
C THR A 184 -5.01 -11.52 27.08
N ILE A 185 -3.85 -12.05 27.49
CA ILE A 185 -2.83 -12.61 26.60
C ILE A 185 -3.38 -13.79 25.80
N ILE A 186 -4.07 -14.74 26.46
CA ILE A 186 -4.72 -15.87 25.78
C ILE A 186 -5.74 -15.39 24.72
N THR A 187 -6.47 -14.30 24.99
CA THR A 187 -7.44 -13.72 24.03
C THR A 187 -6.74 -13.10 22.82
N GLN A 188 -5.62 -12.40 23.03
CA GLN A 188 -4.83 -11.78 21.97
C GLN A 188 -4.06 -12.80 21.11
N LEU A 189 -3.66 -13.93 21.68
CA LEU A 189 -3.03 -15.05 20.97
C LEU A 189 -4.04 -15.94 20.20
N ASN A 190 -5.35 -15.74 20.37
CA ASN A 190 -6.40 -16.56 19.74
C ASN A 190 -7.48 -15.69 19.06
N PRO A 191 -7.13 -14.84 18.06
CA PRO A 191 -8.10 -14.06 17.30
C PRO A 191 -9.01 -14.94 16.42
N VAL A 192 -10.17 -14.41 16.05
CA VAL A 192 -11.05 -15.05 15.05
C VAL A 192 -10.70 -14.51 13.66
N LEU A 193 -10.15 -15.36 12.81
CA LEU A 193 -9.73 -15.04 11.43
C LEU A 193 -10.85 -14.35 10.64
N GLY A 194 -10.52 -13.24 9.97
CA GLY A 194 -11.41 -12.52 9.05
C GLY A 194 -12.57 -11.77 9.69
N THR A 195 -12.67 -11.67 11.02
CA THR A 195 -13.72 -10.89 11.71
C THR A 195 -13.23 -10.28 13.03
N ASP A 196 -13.13 -8.94 13.11
CA ASP A 196 -12.96 -8.25 14.39
C ASP A 196 -14.32 -8.11 15.12
N PRO A 197 -14.37 -8.20 16.46
CA PRO A 197 -15.62 -7.99 17.20
C PRO A 197 -16.10 -6.53 17.24
N ASN A 198 -15.29 -5.54 16.85
CA ASN A 198 -15.68 -4.13 16.80
C ASN A 198 -16.15 -3.69 15.39
N PRO A 199 -17.46 -3.60 15.11
CA PRO A 199 -17.98 -3.23 13.78
C PRO A 199 -17.67 -1.77 13.39
N THR A 200 -17.12 -0.95 14.29
CA THR A 200 -16.67 0.41 13.96
C THR A 200 -15.51 0.39 12.97
N MET A 201 -14.61 -0.58 13.09
CA MET A 201 -13.46 -0.77 12.18
C MET A 201 -13.95 -1.00 10.75
N ASP A 202 -14.80 -2.02 10.54
CA ASP A 202 -15.40 -2.37 9.25
C ASP A 202 -16.12 -1.18 8.59
N ILE A 203 -16.85 -0.37 9.38
CA ILE A 203 -17.61 0.78 8.89
C ILE A 203 -16.68 1.92 8.44
N LEU A 204 -15.58 2.17 9.16
CA LEU A 204 -14.62 3.20 8.80
C LEU A 204 -13.78 2.79 7.59
N GLU A 205 -13.29 1.55 7.56
CA GLU A 205 -12.51 0.99 6.46
C GLU A 205 -13.34 0.89 5.16
N GLN A 206 -14.65 0.62 5.26
CA GLN A 206 -15.56 0.71 4.11
C GLN A 206 -15.65 2.12 3.50
N ASN A 207 -15.48 3.20 4.27
CA ASN A 207 -15.50 4.57 3.72
C ASN A 207 -14.27 4.87 2.85
N PHE A 208 -13.17 4.14 3.07
CA PHE A 208 -11.93 4.28 2.29
C PHE A 208 -11.94 3.49 0.98
N THR A 209 -13.03 2.77 0.67
CA THR A 209 -13.11 1.91 -0.51
C THR A 209 -14.36 2.14 -1.35
N VAL A 210 -14.29 1.81 -2.63
CA VAL A 210 -15.42 1.94 -3.56
C VAL A 210 -15.84 0.56 -4.08
N ALA A 211 -17.11 0.21 -3.85
CA ALA A 211 -17.65 -1.10 -4.24
C ALA A 211 -18.05 -1.17 -5.72
N ILE A 212 -17.36 -2.03 -6.49
CA ILE A 212 -17.73 -2.45 -7.85
C ILE A 212 -18.56 -3.75 -7.77
N PRO A 213 -19.82 -3.77 -8.25
CA PRO A 213 -20.60 -5.01 -8.35
C PRO A 213 -20.00 -5.93 -9.42
N THR A 214 -19.94 -7.24 -9.14
CA THR A 214 -19.43 -8.19 -10.13
C THR A 214 -20.47 -8.52 -11.19
N ALA A 215 -20.07 -8.50 -12.47
CA ALA A 215 -20.94 -8.81 -13.59
C ALA A 215 -20.14 -9.50 -14.69
N ILE A 216 -20.77 -10.49 -15.35
CA ILE A 216 -20.25 -11.06 -16.59
C ILE A 216 -20.52 -10.06 -17.71
N GLU A 217 -19.46 -9.45 -18.21
CA GLU A 217 -19.49 -8.56 -19.38
C GLU A 217 -19.39 -9.37 -20.68
N ARG A 218 -20.07 -8.88 -21.72
CA ARG A 218 -19.91 -9.35 -23.12
C ARG A 218 -19.98 -8.16 -24.07
N PHE A 219 -18.96 -7.99 -24.90
CA PHE A 219 -18.90 -6.89 -25.85
C PHE A 219 -19.94 -7.03 -26.97
N VAL A 220 -20.65 -5.93 -27.22
CA VAL A 220 -21.44 -5.66 -28.44
C VAL A 220 -20.67 -4.70 -29.34
N LEU A 221 -19.95 -3.75 -28.74
CA LEU A 221 -18.96 -2.90 -29.38
C LEU A 221 -17.70 -2.93 -28.51
N ARG A 222 -16.62 -3.52 -29.03
CA ARG A 222 -15.35 -3.70 -28.32
C ARG A 222 -14.60 -2.38 -28.11
N PRO A 223 -13.54 -2.35 -27.28
CA PRO A 223 -12.46 -1.36 -27.45
C PRO A 223 -11.90 -1.36 -28.89
N ASN A 224 -11.25 -0.27 -29.29
CA ASN A 224 -10.40 -0.17 -30.50
C ASN A 224 -11.14 -0.21 -31.85
N GLY A 225 -12.40 0.20 -31.90
CA GLY A 225 -13.16 0.24 -33.15
C GLY A 225 -12.77 1.36 -34.11
N ARG A 226 -13.15 1.21 -35.38
CA ARG A 226 -13.02 2.27 -36.40
C ARG A 226 -14.16 3.27 -36.25
N TYR A 227 -13.84 4.56 -36.15
CA TYR A 227 -14.79 5.65 -35.97
C TYR A 227 -14.55 6.75 -37.01
N ARG A 228 -15.62 7.46 -37.35
CA ARG A 228 -15.57 8.74 -38.05
C ARG A 228 -15.63 9.86 -37.03
N TYR A 229 -14.78 10.87 -37.18
CA TYR A 229 -14.69 11.96 -36.23
C TYR A 229 -14.62 13.34 -36.87
N PHE A 230 -15.07 14.33 -36.11
CA PHE A 230 -15.14 15.72 -36.51
C PHE A 230 -14.74 16.60 -35.32
N LEU A 231 -13.78 17.51 -35.56
CA LEU A 231 -13.31 18.43 -34.55
C LEU A 231 -14.33 19.57 -34.38
N GLY A 232 -14.73 19.87 -33.15
CA GLY A 232 -15.67 20.95 -32.80
C GLY A 232 -15.10 22.35 -33.06
N THR A 233 -14.87 22.69 -34.32
CA THR A 233 -14.47 24.03 -34.78
C THR A 233 -15.65 24.82 -35.35
N GLU A 234 -16.74 24.13 -35.70
CA GLU A 234 -18.07 24.67 -36.02
C GLU A 234 -19.15 23.65 -35.62
N GLU A 235 -20.43 24.06 -35.63
CA GLU A 235 -21.56 23.18 -35.26
C GLU A 235 -21.83 22.16 -36.38
N PRO A 236 -21.87 20.84 -36.10
CA PRO A 236 -22.12 19.82 -37.12
C PRO A 236 -23.57 19.85 -37.65
N PRO A 237 -23.86 19.20 -38.79
CA PRO A 237 -25.23 19.07 -39.31
C PRO A 237 -26.16 18.46 -38.27
N ALA A 238 -27.36 19.04 -38.08
CA ALA A 238 -28.27 18.70 -36.98
C ALA A 238 -28.78 17.25 -36.96
N ASP A 239 -28.51 16.47 -38.00
CA ASP A 239 -28.81 15.04 -38.12
C ASP A 239 -27.59 14.11 -37.91
N TRP A 240 -26.42 14.62 -37.50
CA TRP A 240 -25.17 13.83 -37.35
C TRP A 240 -25.30 12.56 -36.48
N THR A 241 -26.21 12.58 -35.50
CA THR A 241 -26.51 11.46 -34.60
C THR A 241 -27.38 10.37 -35.25
N GLN A 242 -28.03 10.64 -36.38
CA GLN A 242 -28.97 9.73 -37.03
C GLN A 242 -28.24 8.62 -37.81
N PRO A 243 -28.78 7.39 -37.88
CA PRO A 243 -28.18 6.31 -38.67
C PRO A 243 -28.06 6.60 -40.17
N SER A 244 -28.86 7.53 -40.70
CA SER A 244 -28.87 7.94 -42.11
C SER A 244 -27.89 9.04 -42.48
N PHE A 245 -27.16 9.61 -41.52
CA PHE A 245 -26.20 10.68 -41.80
C PHE A 245 -24.92 10.16 -42.47
N ASP A 246 -24.52 10.84 -43.55
CA ASP A 246 -23.33 10.58 -44.36
C ASP A 246 -22.12 11.29 -43.76
N ASP A 247 -21.20 10.51 -43.21
CA ASP A 247 -19.94 10.96 -42.61
C ASP A 247 -18.72 10.65 -43.49
N SER A 248 -18.91 10.40 -44.79
CA SER A 248 -17.81 10.11 -45.72
C SER A 248 -16.76 11.23 -45.76
N SER A 249 -17.18 12.47 -45.47
CA SER A 249 -16.37 13.68 -45.34
C SER A 249 -15.69 13.88 -43.98
N TRP A 250 -16.10 13.14 -42.93
CA TRP A 250 -15.49 13.23 -41.59
C TRP A 250 -14.12 12.54 -41.57
N LEU A 251 -13.25 12.98 -40.67
CA LEU A 251 -11.95 12.35 -40.45
C LEU A 251 -12.15 10.91 -39.95
N LEU A 252 -11.10 10.09 -40.04
CA LEU A 252 -11.15 8.67 -39.72
C LEU A 252 -10.10 8.33 -38.67
N GLY A 253 -10.53 7.69 -37.59
CA GLY A 253 -9.66 7.29 -36.49
C GLY A 253 -10.08 5.97 -35.85
N THR A 254 -9.26 5.51 -34.91
CA THR A 254 -9.51 4.33 -34.08
C THR A 254 -9.86 4.78 -32.65
N SER A 255 -10.82 4.09 -32.02
CA SER A 255 -11.25 4.35 -30.64
C SER A 255 -10.10 4.25 -29.65
N GLY A 256 -10.07 5.16 -28.68
CA GLY A 256 -8.82 5.66 -28.14
C GLY A 256 -8.53 7.04 -28.74
N PHE A 257 -9.52 7.93 -28.63
CA PHE A 257 -9.39 9.34 -29.00
C PHE A 257 -8.96 10.11 -27.75
N GLY A 258 -7.96 10.96 -27.86
CA GLY A 258 -7.49 11.70 -26.69
C GLY A 258 -6.22 12.51 -26.95
N ARG A 259 -5.59 12.94 -25.86
CA ARG A 259 -4.34 13.71 -25.85
C ARG A 259 -3.71 13.61 -24.45
N GLY A 260 -2.37 13.59 -24.38
CA GLY A 260 -1.60 13.83 -23.14
C GLY A 260 -0.85 12.59 -22.60
N ASP A 261 -1.53 11.46 -22.48
CA ASP A 261 -1.09 10.22 -21.80
C ASP A 261 -0.04 9.35 -22.56
N ARG A 262 0.05 9.54 -23.88
CA ARG A 262 0.82 8.72 -24.84
C ARG A 262 0.36 7.26 -24.94
N ASP A 263 -0.93 7.00 -24.84
CA ASP A 263 -1.51 5.70 -25.22
C ASP A 263 -2.78 5.76 -26.08
N ASP A 264 -3.27 6.96 -26.43
CA ASP A 264 -4.27 7.12 -27.48
C ASP A 264 -3.81 6.65 -28.87
N VAL A 265 -4.80 6.20 -29.65
CA VAL A 265 -4.63 5.72 -31.04
C VAL A 265 -4.92 6.83 -32.05
N THR A 266 -5.86 7.72 -31.72
CA THR A 266 -6.19 8.91 -32.50
C THR A 266 -5.92 10.14 -31.64
N GLU A 267 -4.68 10.61 -31.69
CA GLU A 267 -4.26 11.82 -30.98
C GLU A 267 -4.93 13.08 -31.57
N ILE A 268 -5.68 13.79 -30.74
CA ILE A 268 -6.34 15.06 -31.10
C ILE A 268 -5.45 16.23 -30.64
N VAL A 269 -4.49 16.59 -31.51
CA VAL A 269 -3.49 17.64 -31.21
C VAL A 269 -4.13 19.02 -30.98
N GLU A 270 -5.33 19.25 -31.52
CA GLU A 270 -6.09 20.49 -31.42
C GLU A 270 -6.62 20.80 -30.01
N ILE A 271 -6.72 19.81 -29.11
CA ILE A 271 -7.09 20.00 -27.70
C ILE A 271 -6.22 21.08 -27.04
N ASN A 272 -4.90 21.01 -27.26
CA ASN A 272 -3.92 21.98 -26.74
C ASN A 272 -4.04 23.39 -27.37
N ASN A 273 -4.84 23.55 -28.43
CA ASN A 273 -5.13 24.84 -29.06
C ASN A 273 -6.50 25.42 -28.63
N GLY A 274 -7.16 24.83 -27.62
CA GLY A 274 -8.46 25.28 -27.11
C GLY A 274 -9.64 24.74 -27.90
N LEU A 275 -9.59 23.48 -28.35
CA LEU A 275 -10.73 22.78 -28.94
C LEU A 275 -11.70 22.35 -27.81
N PRO A 276 -12.97 22.82 -27.78
CA PRO A 276 -13.88 22.54 -26.66
C PRO A 276 -14.53 21.15 -26.74
N SER A 277 -14.74 20.63 -27.96
CA SER A 277 -15.42 19.35 -28.19
C SER A 277 -14.89 18.55 -29.38
N VAL A 278 -15.09 17.23 -29.32
CA VAL A 278 -14.78 16.28 -30.40
C VAL A 278 -15.98 15.38 -30.62
N TYR A 279 -16.45 15.30 -31.86
CA TYR A 279 -17.57 14.45 -32.26
C TYR A 279 -17.04 13.15 -32.85
N VAL A 280 -17.55 12.00 -32.40
CA VAL A 280 -17.20 10.67 -32.92
C VAL A 280 -18.46 9.86 -33.22
N ARG A 281 -18.47 9.07 -34.29
CA ARG A 281 -19.54 8.10 -34.57
C ARG A 281 -19.02 6.82 -35.20
N THR A 282 -19.72 5.72 -34.97
CA THR A 282 -19.45 4.42 -35.62
C THR A 282 -20.74 3.63 -35.82
N GLN A 283 -20.68 2.65 -36.72
CA GLN A 283 -21.72 1.65 -36.93
C GLN A 283 -21.25 0.28 -36.43
N PHE A 284 -22.15 -0.49 -35.82
CA PHE A 284 -21.84 -1.81 -35.28
C PHE A 284 -23.03 -2.76 -35.41
N ILE A 285 -22.78 -4.07 -35.47
CA ILE A 285 -23.83 -5.10 -35.58
C ILE A 285 -24.13 -5.71 -34.22
N GLN A 286 -25.39 -5.59 -33.79
CA GLN A 286 -25.97 -6.38 -32.70
C GLN A 286 -26.53 -7.69 -33.28
N PRO A 287 -26.13 -8.88 -32.77
CA PRO A 287 -26.67 -10.16 -33.20
C PRO A 287 -28.21 -10.23 -33.12
N ALA A 288 -28.83 -10.97 -34.05
CA ALA A 288 -30.27 -11.18 -34.10
C ALA A 288 -30.80 -12.07 -32.95
N THR A 289 -29.93 -12.89 -32.37
CA THR A 289 -30.13 -13.54 -31.07
C THR A 289 -29.76 -12.56 -29.96
N ALA A 290 -30.67 -12.32 -29.01
CA ALA A 290 -30.39 -11.43 -27.90
C ALA A 290 -29.22 -11.96 -27.04
N VAL A 291 -28.20 -11.14 -26.82
CA VAL A 291 -27.10 -11.46 -25.89
C VAL A 291 -27.64 -11.34 -24.46
N SER A 292 -27.29 -12.29 -23.58
CA SER A 292 -27.78 -12.31 -22.20
C SER A 292 -27.15 -11.18 -21.37
N GLY A 293 -27.96 -10.20 -20.98
CA GLY A 293 -27.61 -9.17 -20.03
C GLY A 293 -28.46 -7.92 -20.19
N LEU A 294 -28.23 -6.93 -19.33
CA LEU A 294 -28.67 -5.56 -19.54
C LEU A 294 -27.60 -4.81 -20.35
N PRO A 295 -27.95 -4.03 -21.38
CA PRO A 295 -26.99 -3.29 -22.19
C PRO A 295 -26.53 -1.99 -21.50
N TYR A 296 -25.23 -1.72 -21.57
CA TYR A 296 -24.59 -0.50 -21.05
C TYR A 296 -23.62 0.08 -22.07
N LEU A 297 -23.58 1.40 -22.16
CA LEU A 297 -22.41 2.13 -22.65
C LEU A 297 -21.36 2.08 -21.54
N LYS A 298 -20.20 1.54 -21.89
CA LYS A 298 -18.99 1.50 -21.06
C LYS A 298 -18.06 2.58 -21.60
N MET A 299 -17.74 3.58 -20.80
CA MET A 299 -17.04 4.79 -21.24
C MET A 299 -15.89 5.11 -20.29
N LEU A 300 -14.66 5.11 -20.81
CA LEU A 300 -13.57 5.89 -20.22
C LEU A 300 -13.57 7.25 -20.91
N PHE A 301 -13.59 8.35 -20.14
CA PHE A 301 -13.62 9.70 -20.69
C PHE A 301 -12.96 10.72 -19.76
N ASP A 302 -12.54 11.82 -20.36
CA ASP A 302 -11.96 13.00 -19.73
C ASP A 302 -12.21 14.20 -20.69
N ASP A 303 -12.91 15.27 -20.33
CA ASP A 303 -13.55 15.62 -19.03
C ASP A 303 -15.09 15.39 -19.02
N GLY A 304 -15.71 15.24 -20.20
CA GLY A 304 -17.16 15.09 -20.30
C GLY A 304 -17.64 14.54 -21.64
N PHE A 305 -18.88 14.06 -21.69
CA PHE A 305 -19.49 13.56 -22.93
C PHE A 305 -21.02 13.61 -22.94
N VAL A 306 -21.61 13.57 -24.15
CA VAL A 306 -23.01 13.19 -24.40
C VAL A 306 -23.05 12.08 -25.45
N ALA A 307 -23.82 11.02 -25.22
CA ALA A 307 -23.91 9.85 -26.08
C ALA A 307 -25.33 9.59 -26.60
N TYR A 308 -25.39 9.32 -27.90
CA TYR A 308 -26.58 9.07 -28.69
C TYR A 308 -26.49 7.67 -29.32
N LEU A 309 -27.56 6.89 -29.21
CA LEU A 309 -27.69 5.60 -29.88
C LEU A 309 -28.88 5.68 -30.85
N ASN A 310 -28.64 5.37 -32.12
CA ASN A 310 -29.64 5.43 -33.18
C ASN A 310 -30.41 6.78 -33.24
N GLY A 311 -29.70 7.89 -33.01
CA GLY A 311 -30.29 9.24 -33.05
C GLY A 311 -30.98 9.72 -31.77
N VAL A 312 -30.93 8.96 -30.67
CA VAL A 312 -31.56 9.31 -29.38
C VAL A 312 -30.49 9.43 -28.28
N GLU A 313 -30.48 10.57 -27.56
CA GLU A 313 -29.63 10.71 -26.37
C GLU A 313 -30.08 9.73 -25.28
N PHE A 314 -29.13 9.02 -24.68
CA PHE A 314 -29.41 8.10 -23.57
C PHE A 314 -28.44 8.23 -22.38
N ALA A 315 -27.28 8.85 -22.58
CA ALA A 315 -26.26 9.02 -21.55
C ALA A 315 -25.49 10.33 -21.73
N ARG A 316 -24.99 10.88 -20.62
CA ARG A 316 -24.04 11.99 -20.56
C ARG A 316 -23.30 11.96 -19.23
N SER A 317 -22.07 12.48 -19.19
CA SER A 317 -21.33 12.69 -17.94
C SER A 317 -22.14 13.54 -16.96
N LEU A 318 -22.16 13.16 -15.67
CA LEU A 318 -23.15 13.63 -14.70
C LEU A 318 -22.75 14.94 -13.97
N ARG A 319 -22.58 14.86 -12.65
CA ARG A 319 -22.43 16.01 -11.75
C ARG A 319 -21.38 15.76 -10.67
N THR A 320 -20.13 16.17 -10.89
CA THR A 320 -19.21 16.41 -9.77
C THR A 320 -19.77 17.53 -8.88
N ASN A 321 -19.74 17.34 -7.55
CA ASN A 321 -20.19 18.30 -6.53
C ASN A 321 -21.59 18.95 -6.76
N GLY A 322 -22.49 18.24 -7.46
CA GLY A 322 -23.83 18.72 -7.78
C GLY A 322 -23.92 19.71 -8.96
N ILE A 323 -22.82 20.05 -9.63
CA ILE A 323 -22.78 20.94 -10.81
C ILE A 323 -22.75 20.08 -12.09
N PRO A 324 -23.59 20.31 -13.12
CA PRO A 324 -23.58 19.53 -14.36
C PRO A 324 -22.30 19.77 -15.16
N HIS A 325 -21.66 18.71 -15.66
CA HIS A 325 -20.49 18.83 -16.54
C HIS A 325 -20.87 19.55 -17.84
N LEU A 326 -22.09 19.32 -18.34
CA LEU A 326 -22.60 19.85 -19.61
C LEU A 326 -24.05 20.31 -19.48
N GLU A 327 -24.38 21.41 -20.15
CA GLU A 327 -25.74 21.96 -20.25
C GLU A 327 -26.30 21.78 -21.68
N GLY A 328 -27.58 22.10 -21.89
CA GLY A 328 -28.22 21.94 -23.21
C GLY A 328 -28.53 20.50 -23.62
N ASN A 329 -29.30 20.36 -24.70
CA ASN A 329 -29.64 19.09 -25.36
C ASN A 329 -29.96 19.38 -26.84
N PRO A 330 -29.01 19.16 -27.78
CA PRO A 330 -27.59 18.89 -27.53
C PRO A 330 -26.87 20.10 -26.85
N PRO A 331 -25.69 19.90 -26.24
CA PRO A 331 -24.72 20.97 -25.98
C PRO A 331 -24.18 21.54 -27.29
N THR A 332 -23.72 22.80 -27.30
CA THR A 332 -23.11 23.42 -28.48
C THR A 332 -21.66 22.97 -28.70
N PHE A 333 -21.17 23.07 -29.93
CA PHE A 333 -19.79 22.70 -30.27
C PHE A 333 -18.71 23.48 -29.49
N ASP A 334 -19.01 24.71 -29.07
CA ASP A 334 -18.10 25.62 -28.37
C ASP A 334 -18.14 25.50 -26.84
N GLN A 335 -18.98 24.60 -26.31
CA GLN A 335 -19.08 24.36 -24.87
C GLN A 335 -17.90 23.51 -24.35
N TYR A 336 -17.20 24.02 -23.34
CA TYR A 336 -16.29 23.24 -22.49
C TYR A 336 -17.07 22.50 -21.39
N ALA A 337 -16.48 21.43 -20.85
CA ALA A 337 -16.90 20.85 -19.58
C ALA A 337 -16.73 21.87 -18.44
N THR A 338 -17.68 21.89 -17.48
CA THR A 338 -17.68 22.87 -16.37
C THR A 338 -16.75 22.52 -15.21
N GLN A 339 -16.27 21.29 -15.15
CA GLN A 339 -15.40 20.71 -14.13
C GLN A 339 -14.53 19.63 -14.79
N ASN A 340 -13.38 19.34 -14.18
CA ASN A 340 -12.48 18.29 -14.65
C ASN A 340 -12.98 16.88 -14.25
N HIS A 341 -12.55 15.85 -15.00
CA HIS A 341 -12.82 14.44 -14.70
C HIS A 341 -11.77 13.49 -15.28
N GLU A 342 -10.97 12.85 -14.42
CA GLU A 342 -9.87 11.95 -14.76
C GLU A 342 -10.31 10.60 -15.38
N ALA A 343 -9.65 10.19 -16.47
CA ALA A 343 -9.83 8.90 -17.16
C ALA A 343 -9.28 7.66 -16.42
N ALA A 344 -9.71 7.43 -15.18
CA ALA A 344 -9.18 6.37 -14.32
C ALA A 344 -9.78 4.96 -14.51
N PHE A 345 -11.11 4.84 -14.54
CA PHE A 345 -11.81 3.57 -14.77
C PHE A 345 -13.04 3.83 -15.64
N ALA A 346 -13.39 2.88 -16.51
CA ALA A 346 -14.59 3.02 -17.33
C ALA A 346 -15.86 3.08 -16.45
N GLU A 347 -16.72 4.05 -16.75
CA GLU A 347 -18.04 4.23 -16.17
C GLU A 347 -19.13 3.53 -17.01
N TYR A 348 -20.30 3.27 -16.42
CA TYR A 348 -21.34 2.42 -17.01
C TYR A 348 -22.71 3.09 -17.02
N TYR A 349 -23.17 3.42 -18.21
CA TYR A 349 -24.41 4.15 -18.45
C TYR A 349 -25.46 3.22 -19.08
N PRO A 350 -26.61 2.96 -18.42
CA PRO A 350 -27.58 1.96 -18.87
C PRO A 350 -28.26 2.39 -20.18
N ILE A 351 -28.24 1.50 -21.17
CA ILE A 351 -28.94 1.73 -22.45
C ILE A 351 -30.43 1.38 -22.27
N PRO A 352 -31.37 2.29 -22.59
CA PRO A 352 -32.80 2.03 -22.46
C PRO A 352 -33.27 0.81 -23.26
N PRO A 353 -34.14 -0.06 -22.69
CA PRO A 353 -34.64 -1.24 -23.38
C PRO A 353 -35.29 -0.92 -24.73
N GLY A 354 -34.82 -1.58 -25.79
CA GLY A 354 -35.30 -1.41 -27.16
C GLY A 354 -34.61 -0.29 -27.96
N LEU A 355 -33.70 0.49 -27.36
CA LEU A 355 -32.91 1.48 -28.12
C LEU A 355 -31.77 0.82 -28.90
N LEU A 356 -31.13 -0.19 -28.31
CA LEU A 356 -30.26 -1.15 -29.00
C LEU A 356 -31.13 -2.16 -29.76
N GLN A 357 -30.98 -2.24 -31.08
CA GLN A 357 -31.82 -3.03 -31.98
C GLN A 357 -31.01 -4.16 -32.64
N ALA A 358 -31.66 -5.22 -33.15
CA ALA A 358 -30.96 -6.26 -33.90
C ALA A 358 -30.52 -5.75 -35.29
N GLY A 359 -29.30 -6.10 -35.72
CA GLY A 359 -28.69 -5.60 -36.96
C GLY A 359 -27.78 -4.39 -36.73
N VAL A 360 -27.65 -3.53 -37.74
CA VAL A 360 -26.78 -2.34 -37.69
C VAL A 360 -27.38 -1.27 -36.77
N ASN A 361 -26.57 -0.79 -35.83
CA ASN A 361 -26.84 0.34 -34.96
C ASN A 361 -25.79 1.44 -35.22
N THR A 362 -26.10 2.69 -34.85
CA THR A 362 -25.15 3.82 -34.89
C THR A 362 -24.96 4.37 -33.48
N LEU A 363 -23.72 4.33 -32.97
CA LEU A 363 -23.31 5.07 -31.77
C LEU A 363 -22.70 6.39 -32.23
N ALA A 364 -23.13 7.50 -31.64
CA ALA A 364 -22.62 8.84 -31.91
C ALA A 364 -22.42 9.56 -30.58
N ILE A 365 -21.27 10.20 -30.36
CA ILE A 365 -20.86 10.81 -29.09
C ILE A 365 -20.23 12.16 -29.36
N GLN A 366 -20.51 13.11 -28.47
CA GLN A 366 -19.88 14.43 -28.39
C GLN A 366 -19.07 14.45 -27.09
N GLY A 367 -17.76 14.32 -27.18
CA GLY A 367 -16.83 14.50 -26.05
C GLY A 367 -16.48 15.97 -25.86
N HIS A 368 -16.17 16.37 -24.63
CA HIS A 368 -15.89 17.76 -24.25
C HIS A 368 -14.66 17.83 -23.33
N ASN A 369 -13.82 18.84 -23.55
CA ASN A 369 -12.66 19.17 -22.73
C ASN A 369 -13.01 20.25 -21.67
N ALA A 370 -12.33 20.30 -20.53
CA ALA A 370 -12.45 21.37 -19.53
C ALA A 370 -11.51 22.56 -19.83
N VAL A 371 -11.77 23.70 -19.20
CA VAL A 371 -11.03 24.94 -19.47
C VAL A 371 -9.63 24.87 -18.83
N ASN A 372 -8.60 24.88 -19.67
CA ASN A 372 -7.18 24.68 -19.34
C ASN A 372 -6.78 23.22 -18.98
N SER A 373 -7.62 22.21 -19.27
CA SER A 373 -7.13 20.84 -19.35
C SER A 373 -6.21 20.68 -20.58
N GLY A 374 -5.08 19.99 -20.41
CA GLY A 374 -4.10 19.73 -21.48
C GLY A 374 -4.27 18.36 -22.14
N ASP A 375 -5.11 17.56 -21.50
CA ASP A 375 -5.47 16.17 -21.69
C ASP A 375 -6.80 16.08 -22.46
N PHE A 376 -7.15 14.88 -22.91
CA PHE A 376 -8.50 14.54 -23.36
C PHE A 376 -8.59 13.01 -23.42
N THR A 377 -9.75 12.42 -23.15
CA THR A 377 -9.96 10.98 -23.38
C THR A 377 -11.39 10.68 -23.79
N LEU A 378 -11.56 9.78 -24.76
CA LEU A 378 -12.85 9.24 -25.17
C LEU A 378 -12.67 7.81 -25.72
N ARG A 379 -12.93 6.80 -24.88
CA ARG A 379 -12.80 5.37 -25.23
C ARG A 379 -14.14 4.62 -25.06
N PRO A 380 -15.12 4.86 -25.95
CA PRO A 380 -16.45 4.27 -25.89
C PRO A 380 -16.51 2.79 -26.29
N GLN A 381 -17.25 2.01 -25.51
CA GLN A 381 -17.50 0.58 -25.67
C GLN A 381 -18.98 0.30 -25.37
N ILE A 382 -19.57 -0.78 -25.89
CA ILE A 382 -20.91 -1.23 -25.49
C ILE A 382 -20.81 -2.68 -25.03
N VAL A 383 -21.31 -2.95 -23.84
CA VAL A 383 -21.35 -4.29 -23.25
C VAL A 383 -22.78 -4.68 -22.89
N THR A 384 -23.02 -5.98 -22.79
CA THR A 384 -24.15 -6.53 -22.03
C THR A 384 -23.62 -7.11 -20.72
N MET A 385 -24.30 -6.82 -19.62
CA MET A 385 -23.92 -7.23 -18.27
C MET A 385 -24.94 -8.20 -17.69
N SER A 386 -24.46 -9.36 -17.25
CA SER A 386 -25.22 -10.29 -16.40
C SER A 386 -24.60 -10.32 -15.01
N LEU A 387 -25.26 -9.72 -14.01
CA LEU A 387 -24.77 -9.64 -12.62
C LEU A 387 -24.42 -11.05 -12.09
N SER A 388 -23.16 -11.23 -11.69
CA SER A 388 -22.67 -12.41 -10.99
C SER A 388 -22.58 -12.05 -9.50
N GLY A 389 -23.29 -12.79 -8.65
CA GLY A 389 -23.50 -12.39 -7.24
C GLY A 389 -22.20 -12.14 -6.49
N GLY A 390 -22.00 -10.90 -6.03
CA GLY A 390 -20.79 -10.44 -5.36
C GLY A 390 -20.51 -8.96 -5.64
N GLY A 391 -19.45 -8.47 -5.02
CA GLY A 391 -18.84 -7.17 -5.27
C GLY A 391 -17.38 -7.20 -4.83
N ARG A 392 -16.59 -6.25 -5.31
CA ARG A 392 -15.24 -5.97 -4.81
C ARG A 392 -15.14 -4.53 -4.36
N SER A 393 -14.43 -4.29 -3.29
CA SER A 393 -13.91 -2.95 -2.98
C SER A 393 -12.58 -2.72 -3.71
N TYR A 394 -12.26 -1.46 -3.95
CA TYR A 394 -10.91 -0.99 -4.31
C TYR A 394 -10.60 0.30 -3.55
N PHE A 395 -9.32 0.55 -3.24
CA PHE A 395 -8.87 1.80 -2.63
C PHE A 395 -8.71 2.88 -3.71
N PRO A 396 -9.30 4.08 -3.57
CA PRO A 396 -9.33 5.08 -4.63
C PRO A 396 -8.06 5.94 -4.72
N SER A 397 -7.17 5.89 -3.73
CA SER A 397 -5.85 6.55 -3.67
C SER A 397 -4.99 5.98 -2.53
N SER A 398 -3.67 6.19 -2.55
CA SER A 398 -2.77 5.70 -1.48
C SER A 398 -3.02 6.33 -0.12
N GLY A 399 -3.38 7.61 -0.08
CA GLY A 399 -3.87 8.26 1.12
C GLY A 399 -5.09 7.59 1.77
N ASN A 400 -5.85 6.71 1.07
CA ASN A 400 -6.90 5.88 1.67
C ASN A 400 -6.37 4.50 2.13
N LEU A 401 -5.45 3.88 1.39
CA LEU A 401 -4.73 2.67 1.79
C LEU A 401 -4.00 2.90 3.12
N GLN A 402 -3.17 3.95 3.17
CA GLN A 402 -2.33 4.33 4.30
C GLN A 402 -3.12 4.65 5.59
N ARG A 403 -4.44 4.84 5.54
CA ARG A 403 -5.28 5.00 6.75
C ARG A 403 -5.73 3.67 7.37
N SER A 404 -5.72 2.57 6.61
CA SER A 404 -6.21 1.28 7.12
C SER A 404 -5.42 0.75 8.33
N PRO A 405 -4.08 0.89 8.43
CA PRO A 405 -3.34 0.51 9.63
C PRO A 405 -3.73 1.34 10.86
N PHE A 406 -3.96 2.64 10.70
CA PHE A 406 -4.41 3.52 11.79
C PHE A 406 -5.81 3.12 12.30
N ILE A 407 -6.77 2.87 11.41
CA ILE A 407 -8.11 2.40 11.81
C ILE A 407 -8.04 1.05 12.52
N ARG A 408 -7.26 0.10 11.98
CA ARG A 408 -7.05 -1.22 12.61
C ARG A 408 -6.40 -1.07 13.99
N GLY A 409 -5.32 -0.29 14.12
CA GLY A 409 -4.65 -0.04 15.40
C GLY A 409 -5.48 0.72 16.43
N ILE A 410 -6.36 1.64 16.01
CA ILE A 410 -7.23 2.39 16.93
C ILE A 410 -8.44 1.56 17.38
N TYR A 411 -9.10 0.82 16.48
CA TYR A 411 -10.41 0.21 16.75
C TYR A 411 -10.44 -1.31 16.94
N SER A 412 -9.44 -2.06 16.44
CA SER A 412 -9.44 -3.53 16.58
C SER A 412 -9.34 -3.94 18.05
N GLU A 413 -10.13 -4.94 18.46
CA GLU A 413 -9.93 -5.57 19.77
C GLU A 413 -8.87 -6.69 19.73
N TYR A 414 -8.47 -7.16 18.55
CA TYR A 414 -7.34 -8.07 18.34
C TYR A 414 -6.03 -7.30 18.07
N GLN A 415 -5.67 -6.41 18.99
CA GLN A 415 -4.51 -5.53 18.91
C GLN A 415 -3.19 -6.24 18.57
N LEU A 416 -2.89 -7.39 19.19
CA LEU A 416 -1.64 -8.13 18.93
C LEU A 416 -1.55 -8.59 17.47
N GLN A 417 -2.68 -8.95 16.86
CA GLN A 417 -2.76 -9.30 15.45
C GLN A 417 -2.43 -8.10 14.55
N LYS A 418 -2.78 -6.87 14.95
CA LYS A 418 -2.52 -5.66 14.16
C LYS A 418 -1.08 -5.17 14.30
N VAL A 419 -0.52 -5.17 15.52
CA VAL A 419 0.91 -4.87 15.77
C VAL A 419 1.82 -5.89 15.06
N LEU A 420 1.47 -7.18 15.07
CA LEU A 420 2.19 -8.18 14.28
C LEU A 420 1.93 -8.03 12.77
N GLY A 421 0.75 -7.60 12.35
CA GLY A 421 0.46 -7.33 10.93
C GLY A 421 1.28 -6.19 10.35
N GLU A 422 1.46 -5.09 11.09
CA GLU A 422 2.41 -4.02 10.78
C GLU A 422 3.85 -4.56 10.75
N PHE A 423 4.27 -5.32 11.76
CA PHE A 423 5.60 -5.92 11.77
C PHE A 423 5.85 -6.86 10.58
N TRP A 424 4.85 -7.62 10.12
CA TRP A 424 5.00 -8.52 8.98
C TRP A 424 4.96 -7.79 7.63
N GLU A 425 4.17 -6.73 7.48
CA GLU A 425 4.25 -5.84 6.30
C GLU A 425 5.62 -5.15 6.26
N ASN A 426 6.09 -4.60 7.38
CA ASN A 426 7.42 -4.00 7.49
C ASN A 426 8.57 -5.01 7.26
N HIS A 427 8.37 -6.29 7.58
CA HIS A 427 9.36 -7.37 7.40
C HIS A 427 9.36 -7.98 5.98
N PHE A 428 8.27 -7.85 5.24
CA PHE A 428 8.11 -8.31 3.85
C PHE A 428 7.74 -7.14 2.93
N LEU A 429 8.35 -5.97 3.16
CA LEU A 429 7.89 -4.69 2.62
C LEU A 429 7.89 -4.64 1.09
N THR A 430 6.91 -3.93 0.55
CA THR A 430 6.68 -3.66 -0.87
C THR A 430 6.43 -2.16 -1.11
N ASP A 431 6.64 -1.72 -2.35
CA ASP A 431 6.44 -0.35 -2.79
C ASP A 431 5.25 -0.24 -3.78
N GLU A 432 4.25 0.55 -3.40
CA GLU A 432 3.07 0.87 -4.21
C GLU A 432 3.46 1.53 -5.53
N ASP A 433 4.48 2.39 -5.56
CA ASP A 433 4.88 3.13 -6.75
C ASP A 433 5.50 2.20 -7.80
N LYS A 434 6.38 1.26 -7.41
CA LYS A 434 6.85 0.13 -8.26
C LYS A 434 5.70 -0.69 -8.83
N LEU A 435 4.69 -1.03 -8.01
CA LEU A 435 3.56 -1.84 -8.45
C LEU A 435 2.64 -1.08 -9.43
N LYS A 436 2.40 0.20 -9.15
CA LYS A 436 1.68 1.18 -9.96
C LYS A 436 2.35 1.46 -11.28
N ASP A 437 3.68 1.59 -11.32
CA ASP A 437 4.43 1.82 -12.55
C ASP A 437 4.32 0.60 -13.49
N PHE A 438 4.40 -0.62 -12.94
CA PHE A 438 4.08 -1.85 -13.65
C PHE A 438 2.64 -1.85 -14.20
N PHE A 439 1.63 -1.53 -13.39
CA PHE A 439 0.23 -1.49 -13.85
C PHE A 439 -0.03 -0.39 -14.90
N SER A 440 0.63 0.77 -14.79
CA SER A 440 0.57 1.83 -15.82
C SER A 440 1.19 1.38 -17.15
N GLY A 441 2.18 0.48 -17.08
CA GLY A 441 2.84 -0.15 -18.20
C GLY A 441 2.05 -1.28 -18.87
N ILE A 442 1.05 -1.87 -18.21
CA ILE A 442 0.29 -3.00 -18.78
C ILE A 442 -0.53 -2.54 -19.99
N ARG A 443 -0.18 -3.11 -21.14
CA ARG A 443 -0.87 -2.95 -22.41
C ARG A 443 -1.61 -4.23 -22.82
N ASN A 444 -2.75 -4.08 -23.51
CA ASN A 444 -3.48 -5.20 -24.10
C ASN A 444 -2.82 -5.69 -25.41
N ARG A 445 -3.34 -6.78 -26.03
CA ARG A 445 -2.82 -7.34 -27.30
C ARG A 445 -2.62 -6.30 -28.41
N TYR A 446 -3.40 -5.22 -28.40
CA TYR A 446 -3.37 -4.14 -29.39
C TYR A 446 -2.49 -2.94 -28.97
N ASN A 447 -1.62 -3.11 -27.95
CA ASN A 447 -0.64 -2.12 -27.49
C ASN A 447 -1.23 -0.86 -26.78
N HIS A 448 -2.48 -0.87 -26.30
CA HIS A 448 -3.07 0.25 -25.54
C HIS A 448 -3.00 -0.02 -24.03
N ARG A 449 -2.81 0.99 -23.17
CA ARG A 449 -2.78 0.78 -21.71
C ARG A 449 -4.15 0.29 -21.25
N VAL A 450 -4.14 -0.60 -20.28
CA VAL A 450 -5.35 -1.20 -19.70
C VAL A 450 -5.95 -0.32 -18.61
N TYR A 451 -5.08 0.30 -17.82
CA TYR A 451 -5.43 1.05 -16.63
C TYR A 451 -5.46 2.58 -16.85
N GLY A 452 -5.38 3.04 -18.11
CA GLY A 452 -5.48 4.46 -18.48
C GLY A 452 -4.25 5.27 -18.06
N ASN A 453 -4.48 6.45 -17.49
CA ASN A 453 -3.46 7.25 -16.82
C ASN A 453 -3.10 6.63 -15.44
N SER A 454 -2.29 7.31 -14.62
CA SER A 454 -1.89 6.77 -13.30
C SER A 454 -3.10 6.43 -12.43
N ALA A 455 -4.18 7.22 -12.48
CA ALA A 455 -5.33 7.10 -11.58
C ALA A 455 -6.13 5.80 -11.71
N GLY A 456 -5.90 4.97 -12.73
CA GLY A 456 -6.42 3.59 -12.79
C GLY A 456 -5.39 2.53 -12.40
N ALA A 457 -4.09 2.83 -12.50
CA ALA A 457 -3.00 2.02 -11.97
C ALA A 457 -2.99 2.10 -10.44
N ASP A 458 -2.98 3.30 -9.87
CA ASP A 458 -3.08 3.60 -8.43
C ASP A 458 -4.12 2.70 -7.75
N LYS A 459 -5.29 2.51 -8.38
CA LYS A 459 -6.44 1.79 -7.79
C LYS A 459 -6.25 0.29 -7.76
N ILE A 460 -5.45 -0.29 -8.64
CA ILE A 460 -5.15 -1.72 -8.64
C ILE A 460 -3.93 -2.04 -7.78
N SER A 461 -2.89 -1.21 -7.77
CA SER A 461 -1.75 -1.33 -6.85
C SER A 461 -2.19 -1.17 -5.40
N ASN A 462 -2.81 -0.04 -5.03
CA ASN A 462 -3.30 0.19 -3.66
C ASN A 462 -4.26 -0.89 -3.12
N THR A 463 -5.00 -1.56 -4.00
CA THR A 463 -5.87 -2.68 -3.60
C THR A 463 -5.09 -3.98 -3.40
N LEU A 464 -3.99 -4.18 -4.12
CA LEU A 464 -3.14 -5.37 -3.98
C LEU A 464 -2.18 -5.27 -2.79
N GLU A 465 -1.63 -4.09 -2.49
CA GLU A 465 -0.88 -3.84 -1.25
C GLU A 465 -1.78 -4.13 -0.03
N PHE A 466 -3.01 -3.60 -0.03
CA PHE A 466 -3.98 -3.91 1.02
C PHE A 466 -4.28 -5.41 1.14
N GLU A 467 -4.47 -6.12 0.02
CA GLU A 467 -4.74 -7.56 0.03
C GLU A 467 -3.53 -8.41 0.46
N GLU A 468 -2.31 -7.84 0.50
CA GLU A 468 -1.13 -8.44 1.12
C GLU A 468 -1.06 -8.13 2.62
N TYR A 469 -1.19 -6.87 3.02
CA TYR A 469 -1.29 -6.46 4.43
C TYR A 469 -2.43 -7.16 5.18
N ASP A 470 -3.59 -7.32 4.56
CA ASP A 470 -4.73 -8.03 5.15
C ASP A 470 -4.43 -9.52 5.37
N PHE A 471 -3.70 -10.16 4.44
CA PHE A 471 -3.22 -11.53 4.62
C PHE A 471 -2.20 -11.63 5.78
N PHE A 472 -1.24 -10.72 5.87
CA PHE A 472 -0.26 -10.69 6.95
C PHE A 472 -0.89 -10.40 8.31
N CYS A 473 -1.90 -9.51 8.39
CA CYS A 473 -2.77 -9.36 9.55
C CYS A 473 -3.45 -10.70 9.90
N ASP A 474 -4.21 -11.30 8.99
CA ASP A 474 -5.03 -12.46 9.35
C ASP A 474 -4.17 -13.67 9.77
N ASN A 475 -2.99 -13.84 9.17
CA ASN A 475 -2.08 -14.95 9.43
C ASN A 475 -0.94 -14.60 10.42
N ALA A 476 -1.00 -13.44 11.10
CA ALA A 476 0.08 -12.87 11.91
C ALA A 476 0.67 -13.79 13.00
N LEU A 477 -0.13 -14.73 13.52
CA LEU A 477 0.24 -15.72 14.55
C LEU A 477 0.40 -17.15 13.98
N GLY A 478 0.41 -17.29 12.65
CA GLY A 478 0.40 -18.57 11.93
C GLY A 478 1.77 -19.25 11.81
N GLN A 479 1.99 -19.97 10.71
CA GLN A 479 3.28 -20.57 10.38
C GLN A 479 4.15 -19.59 9.59
N PHE A 480 5.39 -19.39 10.01
CA PHE A 480 6.33 -18.52 9.34
C PHE A 480 6.57 -18.90 7.87
N GLY A 481 6.70 -20.19 7.54
CA GLY A 481 6.85 -20.63 6.16
C GLY A 481 5.61 -20.35 5.29
N ASP A 482 4.43 -20.20 5.89
CA ASP A 482 3.21 -19.83 5.16
C ASP A 482 3.16 -18.32 4.89
N LEU A 483 3.65 -17.48 5.81
CA LEU A 483 3.89 -16.05 5.59
C LEU A 483 4.95 -15.83 4.51
N LEU A 484 6.09 -16.53 4.61
CA LEU A 484 7.21 -16.45 3.67
C LEU A 484 6.82 -16.90 2.26
N LEU A 485 6.05 -17.99 2.14
CA LEU A 485 5.55 -18.45 0.83
C LEU A 485 4.50 -17.50 0.25
N TYR A 486 3.69 -16.83 1.08
CA TYR A 486 2.78 -15.78 0.59
C TYR A 486 3.57 -14.61 0.03
N SER A 487 4.52 -14.05 0.78
CA SER A 487 5.45 -13.01 0.28
C SER A 487 6.09 -13.43 -1.04
N ALA A 488 6.63 -14.65 -1.15
CA ALA A 488 7.23 -15.14 -2.39
C ALA A 488 6.26 -15.21 -3.60
N SER A 489 4.95 -15.25 -3.37
CA SER A 489 3.91 -15.45 -4.41
C SER A 489 2.87 -14.33 -4.51
N SER A 490 3.01 -13.25 -3.73
CA SER A 490 2.11 -12.10 -3.77
C SER A 490 2.32 -11.27 -5.04
N VAL A 491 1.30 -10.53 -5.46
CA VAL A 491 1.41 -9.69 -6.66
C VAL A 491 2.34 -8.48 -6.43
N PRO A 492 2.29 -7.77 -5.28
CA PRO A 492 3.26 -6.71 -4.97
C PRO A 492 4.71 -7.20 -4.97
N MET A 493 5.05 -8.19 -4.13
CA MET A 493 6.44 -8.65 -3.97
C MET A 493 7.05 -9.23 -5.26
N LEU A 494 6.26 -9.94 -6.07
CA LEU A 494 6.70 -10.46 -7.37
C LEU A 494 7.09 -9.35 -8.37
N VAL A 495 6.47 -8.17 -8.26
CA VAL A 495 6.76 -6.99 -9.09
C VAL A 495 7.87 -6.15 -8.47
N TYR A 496 7.79 -5.89 -7.16
CA TYR A 496 8.71 -5.05 -6.41
C TYR A 496 10.17 -5.52 -6.55
N LEU A 497 10.46 -6.80 -6.27
CA LEU A 497 11.80 -7.37 -6.42
C LEU A 497 12.04 -8.01 -7.81
N ASP A 498 11.31 -7.57 -8.84
CA ASP A 498 11.49 -7.93 -10.26
C ASP A 498 11.47 -9.45 -10.55
N SER A 499 10.83 -10.25 -9.68
CA SER A 499 10.68 -11.70 -9.86
C SER A 499 9.89 -12.05 -11.12
N ILE A 500 8.96 -11.19 -11.55
CA ILE A 500 8.27 -11.29 -12.86
C ILE A 500 9.22 -11.38 -14.07
N LEU A 501 10.49 -10.97 -13.94
CA LEU A 501 11.52 -11.06 -14.98
C LEU A 501 12.42 -12.30 -14.83
N ASN A 502 12.37 -13.00 -13.69
CA ASN A 502 13.25 -14.11 -13.36
C ASN A 502 12.97 -15.33 -14.25
N ASN A 503 13.98 -15.79 -15.01
CA ASN A 503 13.81 -16.88 -15.99
C ASN A 503 15.10 -17.69 -16.18
N ALA A 504 14.97 -18.94 -16.63
CA ALA A 504 16.09 -19.89 -16.74
C ALA A 504 17.25 -19.45 -17.66
N ALA A 505 17.04 -18.49 -18.57
CA ALA A 505 18.12 -17.95 -19.40
C ALA A 505 18.83 -16.74 -18.78
N GLN A 506 18.17 -16.09 -17.81
CA GLN A 506 18.70 -14.97 -17.04
C GLN A 506 18.04 -14.96 -15.63
N PRO A 507 18.57 -15.76 -14.68
CA PRO A 507 18.09 -15.75 -13.30
C PRO A 507 18.24 -14.35 -12.68
N ASN A 508 17.27 -13.94 -11.88
CA ASN A 508 17.30 -12.67 -11.14
C ASN A 508 17.60 -12.92 -9.66
N GLU A 509 18.65 -12.30 -9.14
CA GLU A 509 19.07 -12.46 -7.74
C GLU A 509 18.25 -11.64 -6.74
N ASN A 510 17.54 -10.58 -7.13
CA ASN A 510 16.92 -9.62 -6.19
C ASN A 510 16.11 -10.32 -5.08
N TYR A 511 15.02 -11.03 -5.40
CA TYR A 511 14.25 -11.75 -4.37
C TYR A 511 15.04 -12.89 -3.70
N ALA A 512 16.00 -13.50 -4.40
CA ALA A 512 16.85 -14.57 -3.88
C ALA A 512 17.90 -14.08 -2.85
N ARG A 513 18.24 -12.79 -2.93
CA ARG A 513 19.01 -12.07 -1.92
C ARG A 513 18.11 -11.78 -0.74
N GLU A 514 17.03 -11.04 -0.94
CA GLU A 514 16.23 -10.56 0.20
C GLU A 514 15.57 -11.70 0.99
N ILE A 515 15.21 -12.82 0.34
CA ILE A 515 14.74 -14.02 1.07
C ILE A 515 15.77 -14.57 2.07
N LEU A 516 17.08 -14.49 1.77
CA LEU A 516 18.16 -14.91 2.68
C LEU A 516 18.61 -13.77 3.60
N GLU A 517 18.89 -12.59 3.05
CA GLU A 517 19.53 -11.48 3.77
C GLU A 517 18.58 -10.71 4.69
N LEU A 518 17.31 -10.54 4.30
CA LEU A 518 16.35 -9.66 4.99
C LEU A 518 15.15 -10.42 5.58
N HIS A 519 14.66 -11.45 4.90
CA HIS A 519 13.46 -12.18 5.31
C HIS A 519 13.72 -13.38 6.22
N THR A 520 14.89 -14.05 6.15
CA THR A 520 15.13 -15.29 6.92
C THR A 520 16.42 -15.33 7.75
N LEU A 521 17.62 -15.19 7.18
CA LEU A 521 18.86 -15.46 7.92
C LEU A 521 19.47 -14.21 8.56
N GLY A 522 19.31 -13.05 7.92
CA GLY A 522 20.07 -11.85 8.22
C GLY A 522 21.39 -11.81 7.45
N VAL A 523 21.82 -10.60 7.06
CA VAL A 523 23.07 -10.33 6.30
C VAL A 523 24.28 -11.08 6.88
N ASP A 524 25.07 -11.71 5.99
CA ASP A 524 26.26 -12.52 6.28
C ASP A 524 26.06 -13.76 7.18
N ASN A 525 24.82 -14.11 7.56
CA ASN A 525 24.53 -15.17 8.54
C ASN A 525 24.46 -16.60 7.94
N GLY A 526 25.58 -17.08 7.39
CA GLY A 526 25.80 -18.51 7.12
C GLY A 526 25.42 -19.04 5.74
N TYR A 527 25.05 -18.15 4.80
CA TYR A 527 24.90 -18.44 3.37
C TYR A 527 26.09 -17.89 2.57
N THR A 528 26.10 -18.12 1.26
CA THR A 528 27.10 -17.58 0.32
C THR A 528 26.44 -17.01 -0.93
N GLN A 529 27.20 -16.26 -1.75
CA GLN A 529 26.73 -15.80 -3.06
C GLN A 529 26.26 -16.95 -3.97
N ALA A 530 26.87 -18.13 -3.87
CA ALA A 530 26.43 -19.30 -4.65
C ALA A 530 25.06 -19.82 -4.19
N ASP A 531 24.70 -19.66 -2.92
CA ASP A 531 23.38 -20.00 -2.41
C ASP A 531 22.31 -19.03 -2.93
N ILE A 532 22.66 -17.73 -3.08
CA ILE A 532 21.79 -16.73 -3.74
C ILE A 532 21.61 -17.07 -5.22
N GLU A 533 22.68 -17.43 -5.95
CA GLU A 533 22.60 -17.86 -7.35
C GLU A 533 21.70 -19.10 -7.52
N GLU A 534 21.78 -20.08 -6.60
CA GLU A 534 20.94 -21.28 -6.62
C GLU A 534 19.49 -21.01 -6.20
N VAL A 535 19.24 -20.11 -5.25
CA VAL A 535 17.88 -19.66 -4.89
C VAL A 535 17.25 -18.81 -6.00
N ALA A 536 18.04 -18.01 -6.74
CA ALA A 536 17.56 -17.30 -7.93
C ALA A 536 17.02 -18.27 -8.98
N ARG A 537 17.70 -19.41 -9.17
CA ARG A 537 17.25 -20.50 -10.05
C ARG A 537 15.94 -21.14 -9.59
N ILE A 538 15.66 -21.23 -8.28
CA ILE A 538 14.39 -21.78 -7.73
C ILE A 538 13.17 -20.95 -8.17
N PHE A 539 13.26 -19.62 -8.09
CA PHE A 539 12.14 -18.72 -8.42
C PHE A 539 12.03 -18.40 -9.93
N THR A 540 12.82 -19.03 -10.79
CA THR A 540 12.71 -18.85 -12.25
C THR A 540 11.32 -19.26 -12.76
N GLY A 541 10.73 -18.42 -13.62
CA GLY A 541 9.40 -18.63 -14.18
C GLY A 541 8.25 -18.22 -13.27
N TRP A 542 8.50 -17.70 -12.07
CA TRP A 542 7.47 -17.08 -11.23
C TRP A 542 7.05 -15.74 -11.84
N SER A 543 5.75 -15.46 -11.85
CA SER A 543 5.19 -14.31 -12.56
C SER A 543 3.76 -14.02 -12.08
N VAL A 544 3.07 -13.09 -12.74
CA VAL A 544 1.68 -12.70 -12.41
C VAL A 544 0.75 -12.89 -13.61
N THR A 545 -0.52 -13.16 -13.35
CA THR A 545 -1.54 -13.26 -14.40
C THR A 545 -2.92 -12.86 -13.91
N ARG A 546 -3.78 -12.38 -14.81
CA ARG A 546 -5.17 -12.05 -14.48
C ARG A 546 -6.07 -13.27 -14.68
N VAL A 547 -6.85 -13.67 -13.66
CA VAL A 547 -7.77 -14.82 -13.69
C VAL A 547 -9.22 -14.39 -13.47
N PRO A 548 -10.23 -15.02 -14.10
CA PRO A 548 -11.64 -14.75 -13.82
C PRO A 548 -12.00 -15.01 -12.35
N ASN A 549 -13.00 -14.30 -11.82
CA ASN A 549 -13.44 -14.46 -10.42
C ASN A 549 -13.82 -15.91 -10.06
N THR A 550 -14.28 -16.68 -11.04
CA THR A 550 -14.67 -18.10 -10.91
C THR A 550 -13.50 -19.08 -10.77
N MET A 551 -12.26 -18.62 -10.93
CA MET A 551 -11.03 -19.42 -10.75
C MET A 551 -10.09 -18.86 -9.68
N LEU A 552 -10.57 -17.94 -8.85
CA LEU A 552 -9.85 -17.55 -7.64
C LEU A 552 -9.76 -18.76 -6.70
N GLN A 553 -8.55 -18.99 -6.20
CA GLN A 553 -8.26 -19.97 -5.15
C GLN A 553 -7.68 -19.20 -3.96
N PRO A 554 -8.02 -19.55 -2.71
CA PRO A 554 -7.34 -18.99 -1.56
C PRO A 554 -5.88 -19.47 -1.51
N PHE A 555 -5.05 -18.77 -0.74
CA PHE A 555 -3.76 -19.32 -0.32
C PHE A 555 -3.97 -20.55 0.59
N PRO A 556 -3.09 -21.58 0.57
CA PRO A 556 -1.98 -21.80 -0.36
C PRO A 556 -2.41 -22.50 -1.67
N ALA A 557 -3.70 -22.75 -1.90
CA ALA A 557 -4.17 -23.50 -3.06
C ALA A 557 -3.76 -22.86 -4.41
N VAL A 558 -3.73 -21.53 -4.48
CA VAL A 558 -3.24 -20.76 -5.65
C VAL A 558 -1.76 -21.01 -5.98
N VAL A 559 -0.93 -21.36 -5.00
CA VAL A 559 0.49 -21.70 -5.20
C VAL A 559 0.68 -23.20 -5.45
N ASN A 560 -0.12 -24.04 -4.77
CA ASN A 560 -0.13 -25.50 -4.97
C ASN A 560 -0.65 -25.93 -6.36
N ASN A 561 -1.59 -25.18 -6.94
CA ASN A 561 -2.19 -25.45 -8.24
C ASN A 561 -2.18 -24.17 -9.09
N PRO A 562 -0.98 -23.66 -9.45
CA PRO A 562 -0.80 -22.35 -10.05
C PRO A 562 -1.33 -22.33 -11.48
N VAL A 563 -1.70 -21.13 -11.91
CA VAL A 563 -2.06 -20.92 -13.31
C VAL A 563 -0.79 -20.93 -14.17
N ILE A 564 -0.76 -21.80 -15.17
CA ILE A 564 0.36 -21.89 -16.12
C ILE A 564 0.10 -21.20 -17.46
N THR A 565 -1.17 -20.99 -17.82
CA THR A 565 -1.57 -20.33 -19.07
C THR A 565 -1.77 -18.82 -18.92
N ASP A 566 -1.52 -18.10 -20.02
CA ASP A 566 -1.79 -16.68 -20.14
C ASP A 566 -3.29 -16.33 -20.00
N PHE A 567 -3.57 -15.06 -19.75
CA PHE A 567 -4.93 -14.55 -19.56
C PHE A 567 -5.74 -14.45 -20.86
N HIS A 568 -5.09 -14.42 -22.02
CA HIS A 568 -5.71 -14.40 -23.35
C HIS A 568 -5.90 -15.80 -23.96
N ASP A 569 -6.23 -16.80 -23.15
CA ASP A 569 -6.44 -18.19 -23.58
C ASP A 569 -7.69 -18.34 -24.48
N MET A 570 -7.50 -18.68 -25.75
CA MET A 570 -8.55 -18.81 -26.77
C MET A 570 -8.39 -20.09 -27.60
N THR A 571 -9.51 -20.72 -27.93
CA THR A 571 -9.55 -21.76 -28.97
C THR A 571 -9.58 -21.06 -30.34
N GLU A 572 -8.44 -21.03 -31.02
CA GLU A 572 -8.32 -20.46 -32.36
C GLU A 572 -8.65 -21.49 -33.46
N THR A 573 -9.14 -21.00 -34.60
CA THR A 573 -9.39 -21.78 -35.83
C THR A 573 -9.13 -20.87 -37.01
N ALA A 574 -8.16 -21.19 -37.86
CA ALA A 574 -7.89 -20.38 -39.04
C ALA A 574 -8.99 -20.53 -40.10
N ILE A 575 -9.32 -19.40 -40.72
CA ILE A 575 -10.18 -19.28 -41.91
C ILE A 575 -9.30 -19.14 -43.16
N ILE A 576 -8.12 -18.51 -43.01
CA ILE A 576 -7.04 -18.49 -44.00
C ILE A 576 -5.74 -18.78 -43.24
N GLU A 577 -4.96 -19.76 -43.70
CA GLU A 577 -3.64 -20.09 -43.14
C GLU A 577 -2.47 -19.54 -43.98
N ILE A 578 -1.29 -19.47 -43.37
CA ILE A 578 -0.04 -19.28 -44.13
C ILE A 578 0.22 -20.53 -44.98
N GLY A 579 0.51 -20.32 -46.26
CA GLY A 579 0.63 -21.38 -47.28
C GLY A 579 -0.68 -21.71 -48.01
N ASP A 580 -1.78 -21.02 -47.74
CA ASP A 580 -2.99 -21.08 -48.57
C ASP A 580 -2.76 -20.46 -49.95
N ASP A 581 -3.37 -21.02 -51.01
CA ASP A 581 -3.39 -20.39 -52.34
C ASP A 581 -4.12 -19.03 -52.31
N TRP A 582 -3.46 -17.97 -52.80
CA TRP A 582 -4.04 -16.64 -53.05
C TRP A 582 -3.97 -16.30 -54.54
N HIS A 583 -4.92 -15.48 -55.02
CA HIS A 583 -4.85 -14.92 -56.36
C HIS A 583 -4.01 -13.64 -56.32
N TYR A 584 -3.04 -13.48 -57.24
CA TYR A 584 -2.16 -12.31 -57.27
C TYR A 584 -1.86 -11.77 -58.67
N PHE A 585 -1.51 -10.48 -58.74
CA PHE A 585 -1.25 -9.72 -59.96
C PHE A 585 -0.01 -8.85 -59.77
N LYS A 586 0.96 -8.95 -60.68
CA LYS A 586 2.24 -8.22 -60.62
C LYS A 586 2.02 -6.74 -60.95
N GLY A 587 2.61 -5.82 -60.18
CA GLY A 587 2.40 -4.37 -60.29
C GLY A 587 3.08 -3.70 -61.48
N THR A 588 3.06 -4.31 -62.66
CA THR A 588 3.53 -3.70 -63.92
C THR A 588 2.51 -2.74 -64.55
N GLU A 589 1.24 -2.82 -64.12
CA GLU A 589 0.15 -1.91 -64.47
C GLU A 589 -0.95 -1.95 -63.38
N GLU A 590 -1.97 -1.10 -63.50
CA GLU A 590 -3.12 -1.12 -62.59
C GLU A 590 -4.03 -2.34 -62.86
N PRO A 591 -4.46 -3.12 -61.84
CA PRO A 591 -5.39 -4.24 -62.05
C PRO A 591 -6.81 -3.80 -62.44
N SER A 592 -7.18 -2.56 -62.12
CA SER A 592 -8.42 -1.93 -62.56
C SER A 592 -8.26 -0.40 -62.72
N PRO A 593 -7.77 0.10 -63.86
CA PRO A 593 -7.62 1.54 -64.12
C PRO A 593 -8.97 2.22 -64.40
N ASP A 594 -9.08 3.55 -64.16
CA ASP A 594 -10.30 4.35 -64.44
C ASP A 594 -10.80 4.16 -65.90
N PRO A 595 -11.96 3.51 -66.10
CA PRO A 595 -12.53 3.30 -67.43
C PRO A 595 -13.45 4.45 -67.87
N THR A 596 -13.75 5.41 -66.99
CA THR A 596 -14.77 6.45 -67.20
C THR A 596 -14.24 7.69 -67.95
N GLY A 597 -12.91 7.84 -68.01
CA GLY A 597 -12.25 8.82 -68.87
C GLY A 597 -11.93 10.16 -68.19
N THR A 598 -12.13 10.28 -66.88
CA THR A 598 -11.74 11.47 -66.11
C THR A 598 -10.24 11.55 -65.84
N ASN A 599 -9.59 10.42 -65.55
CA ASN A 599 -8.13 10.27 -65.58
C ASN A 599 -7.77 8.85 -66.06
N PRO A 600 -7.75 8.60 -67.38
CA PRO A 600 -7.45 7.27 -67.93
C PRO A 600 -6.12 6.72 -67.40
N GLY A 601 -6.16 5.53 -66.79
CA GLY A 601 -4.98 4.91 -66.18
C GLY A 601 -4.71 5.28 -64.71
N ALA A 602 -5.59 6.05 -64.05
CA ALA A 602 -5.53 6.24 -62.61
C ALA A 602 -5.94 4.95 -61.85
N PRO A 603 -5.35 4.68 -60.66
CA PRO A 603 -5.71 3.53 -59.83
C PRO A 603 -7.16 3.62 -59.34
N THR A 604 -7.81 2.47 -59.16
CA THR A 604 -9.15 2.39 -58.54
C THR A 604 -9.25 1.17 -57.61
N THR A 605 -10.23 1.19 -56.71
CA THR A 605 -10.53 0.07 -55.80
C THR A 605 -11.51 -0.96 -56.38
N LEU A 606 -11.76 -0.97 -57.70
CA LEU A 606 -12.71 -1.93 -58.29
C LEU A 606 -12.24 -3.38 -58.13
N TRP A 607 -10.93 -3.65 -58.19
CA TRP A 607 -10.35 -4.98 -58.00
C TRP A 607 -10.51 -5.56 -56.58
N THR A 608 -10.73 -4.70 -55.57
CA THR A 608 -10.90 -5.12 -54.16
C THR A 608 -12.33 -5.50 -53.81
N GLN A 609 -13.27 -5.34 -54.75
CA GLN A 609 -14.67 -5.71 -54.57
C GLN A 609 -14.88 -7.21 -54.80
N LEU A 610 -15.82 -7.83 -54.08
CA LEU A 610 -16.11 -9.27 -54.17
C LEU A 610 -16.46 -9.71 -55.61
N GLY A 611 -17.22 -8.88 -56.33
CA GLY A 611 -17.68 -9.16 -57.70
C GLY A 611 -16.67 -8.90 -58.83
N PHE A 612 -15.39 -8.63 -58.52
CA PHE A 612 -14.34 -8.47 -59.53
C PHE A 612 -13.89 -9.83 -60.09
N ASP A 613 -13.75 -9.90 -61.42
CA ASP A 613 -13.28 -11.05 -62.17
C ASP A 613 -11.75 -11.06 -62.24
N ASP A 614 -11.15 -11.94 -61.44
CA ASP A 614 -9.71 -12.20 -61.35
C ASP A 614 -9.32 -13.53 -61.99
N SER A 615 -10.15 -14.10 -62.88
CA SER A 615 -9.87 -15.39 -63.54
C SER A 615 -8.64 -15.40 -64.46
N THR A 616 -7.99 -14.25 -64.64
CA THR A 616 -6.73 -14.03 -65.36
C THR A 616 -5.52 -13.81 -64.44
N TRP A 617 -5.72 -13.72 -63.13
CA TRP A 617 -4.64 -13.52 -62.15
C TRP A 617 -3.80 -14.80 -61.98
N LEU A 618 -2.60 -14.64 -61.42
CA LEU A 618 -1.75 -15.75 -61.03
C LEU A 618 -2.26 -16.35 -59.71
N VAL A 619 -1.88 -17.59 -59.41
CA VAL A 619 -2.29 -18.28 -58.18
C VAL A 619 -1.07 -18.98 -57.56
N GLY A 620 -0.90 -18.84 -56.25
CA GLY A 620 0.14 -19.53 -55.49
C GLY A 620 -0.01 -19.37 -53.97
N PRO A 621 0.64 -20.23 -53.17
CA PRO A 621 0.60 -20.19 -51.72
C PRO A 621 1.20 -18.90 -51.12
N THR A 622 0.70 -18.47 -49.95
CA THR A 622 1.26 -17.35 -49.18
C THR A 622 2.64 -17.64 -48.58
N GLY A 623 3.38 -16.56 -48.29
CA GLY A 623 4.81 -16.51 -48.62
C GLY A 623 4.95 -16.15 -50.10
N ILE A 624 4.40 -14.99 -50.50
CA ILE A 624 4.56 -14.43 -51.86
C ILE A 624 5.56 -13.27 -51.74
N GLY A 625 6.68 -13.35 -52.46
CA GLY A 625 7.79 -12.47 -52.18
C GLY A 625 9.01 -12.62 -53.10
N MET A 626 10.13 -12.04 -52.69
CA MET A 626 11.43 -12.18 -53.32
C MET A 626 12.57 -11.91 -52.34
N GLY A 627 13.62 -12.74 -52.33
CA GLY A 627 14.97 -12.34 -51.90
C GLY A 627 15.60 -13.19 -50.80
N ASP A 628 14.82 -13.58 -49.79
CA ASP A 628 15.25 -14.38 -48.64
C ASP A 628 15.61 -15.85 -48.98
N GLY A 629 14.78 -16.49 -49.80
CA GLY A 629 14.83 -17.92 -50.11
C GLY A 629 13.98 -18.82 -49.22
N ASP A 630 13.02 -18.29 -48.44
CA ASP A 630 12.02 -19.08 -47.70
C ASP A 630 10.55 -18.90 -48.18
N ASP A 631 10.31 -17.95 -49.08
CA ASP A 631 9.09 -17.84 -49.90
C ASP A 631 8.53 -19.15 -50.47
N ALA A 632 7.19 -19.26 -50.48
CA ALA A 632 6.45 -20.34 -51.14
C ALA A 632 6.12 -20.02 -52.61
N THR A 633 5.97 -18.73 -52.95
CA THR A 633 5.66 -18.20 -54.29
C THR A 633 6.64 -17.08 -54.65
N VAL A 634 7.80 -17.47 -55.18
CA VAL A 634 8.90 -16.55 -55.54
C VAL A 634 8.55 -15.72 -56.79
N LEU A 635 8.68 -14.40 -56.66
CA LEU A 635 8.52 -13.39 -57.72
C LEU A 635 9.87 -13.12 -58.41
N ASP A 636 10.38 -14.11 -59.13
CA ASP A 636 11.73 -14.15 -59.74
C ASP A 636 12.04 -13.01 -60.76
N ASP A 637 11.03 -12.25 -61.17
CA ASP A 637 11.10 -11.14 -62.12
C ASP A 637 10.77 -9.77 -61.50
N MET A 638 10.69 -9.62 -60.17
CA MET A 638 10.30 -8.37 -59.51
C MET A 638 11.42 -7.31 -59.50
N ASP A 639 12.65 -7.68 -59.17
CA ASP A 639 13.82 -6.78 -59.13
C ASP A 639 14.10 -6.11 -60.49
N ASN A 640 14.26 -4.78 -60.49
CA ASN A 640 14.37 -3.88 -61.65
C ASN A 640 13.13 -3.79 -62.56
N ASN A 641 11.96 -4.32 -62.15
CA ASN A 641 10.78 -4.44 -63.01
C ASN A 641 9.52 -3.77 -62.44
N TYR A 642 9.13 -4.09 -61.20
CA TYR A 642 7.97 -3.49 -60.52
C TYR A 642 8.21 -3.33 -59.02
N THR A 643 7.48 -2.40 -58.39
CA THR A 643 7.63 -2.01 -56.98
C THR A 643 6.53 -2.55 -56.07
N CYS A 644 5.51 -3.20 -56.62
CA CYS A 644 4.40 -3.75 -55.85
C CYS A 644 3.77 -4.99 -56.48
N PHE A 645 2.97 -5.71 -55.71
CA PHE A 645 1.99 -6.66 -56.25
C PHE A 645 0.66 -6.55 -55.52
N TYR A 646 -0.38 -7.04 -56.17
CA TYR A 646 -1.76 -7.05 -55.68
C TYR A 646 -2.15 -8.49 -55.37
N ALA A 647 -2.79 -8.75 -54.23
CA ALA A 647 -3.24 -10.08 -53.83
C ALA A 647 -4.69 -10.04 -53.33
N ARG A 648 -5.49 -11.07 -53.61
CA ARG A 648 -6.85 -11.22 -53.08
C ARG A 648 -7.20 -12.67 -52.75
N LYS A 649 -8.07 -12.84 -51.75
CA LYS A 649 -8.55 -14.14 -51.25
C LYS A 649 -10.00 -14.03 -50.84
N ILE A 650 -10.83 -14.92 -51.39
CA ILE A 650 -12.22 -15.09 -50.96
C ILE A 650 -12.24 -16.03 -49.75
N PHE A 651 -13.00 -15.65 -48.71
CA PHE A 651 -13.24 -16.43 -47.50
C PHE A 651 -14.72 -16.39 -47.14
N ASN A 652 -15.20 -17.38 -46.37
CA ASN A 652 -16.62 -17.52 -46.05
C ASN A 652 -16.89 -17.29 -44.56
N ILE A 653 -17.88 -16.46 -44.22
CA ILE A 653 -18.40 -16.28 -42.86
C ILE A 653 -19.91 -16.47 -42.88
N ALA A 654 -20.40 -17.47 -42.14
CA ALA A 654 -21.82 -17.85 -42.15
C ALA A 654 -22.75 -16.80 -41.53
N ASP A 655 -22.26 -16.02 -40.56
CA ASP A 655 -22.98 -14.93 -39.89
C ASP A 655 -21.95 -13.85 -39.51
N PRO A 656 -22.00 -12.61 -40.07
CA PRO A 656 -21.13 -11.50 -39.67
C PRO A 656 -21.13 -11.17 -38.17
N ALA A 657 -22.12 -11.64 -37.41
CA ALA A 657 -22.16 -11.52 -35.96
C ALA A 657 -21.39 -12.62 -35.20
N MET A 658 -20.72 -13.57 -35.88
CA MET A 658 -19.89 -14.65 -35.32
C MET A 658 -18.62 -14.86 -36.16
N PRO A 659 -17.49 -15.41 -35.63
CA PRO A 659 -17.18 -15.83 -34.25
C PRO A 659 -17.16 -14.65 -33.24
N GLU A 660 -16.76 -14.91 -32.00
CA GLU A 660 -16.64 -13.85 -30.97
C GLU A 660 -15.38 -12.98 -31.16
N TYR A 661 -14.28 -13.57 -31.66
CA TYR A 661 -13.05 -12.88 -32.07
C TYR A 661 -12.72 -13.22 -33.52
N LEU A 662 -12.39 -12.22 -34.34
CA LEU A 662 -11.93 -12.38 -35.72
C LEU A 662 -10.73 -11.45 -35.93
N GLU A 663 -9.54 -12.03 -36.08
CA GLU A 663 -8.26 -11.31 -36.13
C GLU A 663 -7.50 -11.66 -37.42
N LEU A 664 -6.94 -10.64 -38.07
CA LEU A 664 -6.13 -10.77 -39.27
C LEU A 664 -4.70 -10.37 -38.95
N ALA A 665 -3.80 -11.34 -38.95
CA ALA A 665 -2.36 -11.12 -38.81
C ALA A 665 -1.72 -10.99 -40.20
N VAL A 666 -0.77 -10.06 -40.38
CA VAL A 666 -0.03 -9.88 -41.63
C VAL A 666 1.45 -9.64 -41.32
N ASP A 667 2.32 -10.60 -41.63
CA ASP A 667 3.78 -10.36 -41.72
C ASP A 667 4.10 -9.96 -43.16
N PHE A 668 4.96 -8.96 -43.35
CA PHE A 668 5.15 -8.31 -44.66
C PHE A 668 6.49 -7.57 -44.80
N ASP A 669 6.88 -7.28 -46.04
CA ASP A 669 8.00 -6.41 -46.41
C ASP A 669 7.69 -5.68 -47.74
N ASP A 670 7.90 -4.36 -47.94
CA ASP A 670 8.28 -3.31 -46.96
C ASP A 670 7.04 -2.57 -46.38
N GLY A 671 5.88 -2.76 -47.02
CA GLY A 671 4.64 -2.08 -46.67
C GLY A 671 3.41 -2.58 -47.42
N TYR A 672 2.22 -2.32 -46.86
CA TYR A 672 0.96 -2.80 -47.43
C TYR A 672 -0.18 -1.79 -47.34
N VAL A 673 -1.22 -2.00 -48.16
CA VAL A 673 -2.56 -1.42 -47.99
C VAL A 673 -3.63 -2.50 -48.07
N PHE A 674 -4.43 -2.63 -47.02
CA PHE A 674 -5.45 -3.66 -46.81
C PHE A 674 -6.87 -3.15 -47.11
N TYR A 675 -7.63 -3.94 -47.86
CA TYR A 675 -9.02 -3.72 -48.24
C TYR A 675 -9.89 -4.93 -47.87
N LEU A 676 -11.08 -4.65 -47.34
CA LEU A 676 -12.13 -5.64 -47.08
C LEU A 676 -13.37 -5.27 -47.89
N ASN A 677 -13.87 -6.19 -48.72
CA ASN A 677 -15.10 -6.03 -49.51
C ASN A 677 -15.22 -4.68 -50.28
N GLY A 678 -14.12 -4.17 -50.84
CA GLY A 678 -14.09 -2.90 -51.58
C GLY A 678 -13.66 -1.66 -50.77
N VAL A 679 -13.57 -1.76 -49.45
CA VAL A 679 -13.30 -0.63 -48.55
C VAL A 679 -11.88 -0.71 -47.99
N GLU A 680 -11.10 0.37 -48.09
CA GLU A 680 -9.78 0.47 -47.46
C GLU A 680 -9.91 0.45 -45.94
N ILE A 681 -9.12 -0.39 -45.27
CA ILE A 681 -9.20 -0.62 -43.82
C ILE A 681 -8.00 0.00 -43.11
N GLN A 682 -6.80 -0.42 -43.51
CA GLN A 682 -5.53 -0.11 -42.86
C GLN A 682 -4.43 -0.10 -43.91
N ARG A 683 -3.33 0.59 -43.61
CA ARG A 683 -2.08 0.57 -44.36
C ARG A 683 -0.93 0.56 -43.37
N SER A 684 0.22 0.00 -43.74
CA SER A 684 1.40 0.12 -42.88
C SER A 684 1.84 1.59 -42.77
N SER A 685 2.58 1.92 -41.70
CA SER A 685 3.09 3.27 -41.45
C SER A 685 3.90 3.84 -42.62
N ASN A 686 4.67 2.97 -43.30
CA ASN A 686 5.46 3.27 -44.49
C ASN A 686 4.62 3.62 -45.74
N MET A 687 3.30 3.40 -45.74
CA MET A 687 2.40 3.65 -46.87
C MET A 687 1.51 4.89 -46.69
N ASN A 688 1.64 5.63 -45.58
CA ASN A 688 0.77 6.77 -45.24
C ASN A 688 0.72 7.89 -46.29
N ASN A 689 1.81 8.11 -47.05
CA ASN A 689 1.90 9.18 -48.05
C ASN A 689 1.70 8.70 -49.51
N ALA A 690 1.36 7.43 -49.74
CA ALA A 690 1.33 6.82 -51.07
C ALA A 690 0.11 7.18 -51.96
N GLY A 691 -0.84 7.97 -51.44
CA GLY A 691 -2.12 8.25 -52.09
C GLY A 691 -3.23 7.26 -51.71
N THR A 692 -4.44 7.47 -52.24
CA THR A 692 -5.65 6.70 -51.88
C THR A 692 -6.59 6.55 -53.08
N PRO A 693 -6.69 5.35 -53.70
CA PRO A 693 -5.73 4.24 -53.58
C PRO A 693 -4.33 4.64 -54.10
N PRO A 694 -3.25 3.97 -53.65
CA PRO A 694 -1.94 4.11 -54.28
C PRO A 694 -1.95 3.65 -55.75
N PRO A 695 -1.11 4.24 -56.62
CA PRO A 695 -0.80 3.67 -57.93
C PRO A 695 0.22 2.53 -57.83
N HIS A 696 0.27 1.65 -58.84
CA HIS A 696 1.26 0.57 -58.95
C HIS A 696 2.72 1.05 -58.87
N THR A 697 2.99 2.29 -59.27
CA THR A 697 4.34 2.91 -59.20
C THR A 697 4.66 3.54 -57.83
N ALA A 698 3.84 3.32 -56.80
CA ALA A 698 4.15 3.76 -55.44
C ALA A 698 5.16 2.82 -54.77
N VAL A 699 5.97 3.40 -53.89
CA VAL A 699 6.95 2.72 -53.03
C VAL A 699 6.64 3.04 -51.56
N ALA A 700 7.08 2.16 -50.68
CA ALA A 700 7.12 2.41 -49.24
C ALA A 700 8.05 3.60 -48.91
N SER A 701 7.75 4.37 -47.85
CA SER A 701 8.57 5.52 -47.43
C SER A 701 9.71 5.19 -46.46
N GLY A 702 9.81 3.93 -46.06
CA GLY A 702 10.79 3.32 -45.18
C GLY A 702 10.67 1.79 -45.31
N GLY A 703 11.63 1.04 -44.79
CA GLY A 703 11.61 -0.42 -44.89
C GLY A 703 11.00 -1.13 -43.68
N HIS A 704 10.68 -2.41 -43.82
CA HIS A 704 10.15 -3.26 -42.75
C HIS A 704 10.35 -4.75 -43.04
N GLU A 705 11.13 -5.45 -42.23
CA GLU A 705 11.47 -6.86 -42.47
C GLU A 705 10.41 -7.81 -41.89
N ALA A 706 9.93 -8.77 -42.69
CA ALA A 706 9.07 -9.85 -42.23
C ALA A 706 9.84 -10.72 -41.19
N SER A 707 9.36 -10.77 -39.95
CA SER A 707 10.22 -11.15 -38.81
C SER A 707 9.55 -12.01 -37.73
N GLY A 708 8.42 -12.64 -38.05
CA GLY A 708 7.58 -13.37 -37.10
C GLY A 708 6.81 -12.42 -36.17
N ARG A 709 6.58 -11.17 -36.61
CA ARG A 709 5.99 -10.07 -35.84
C ARG A 709 4.89 -9.37 -36.65
N PRO A 710 3.83 -10.08 -37.01
CA PRO A 710 2.78 -9.57 -37.89
C PRO A 710 2.02 -8.38 -37.29
N ASP A 711 1.59 -7.46 -38.16
CA ASP A 711 0.55 -6.48 -37.87
C ASP A 711 -0.75 -7.23 -37.51
N LEU A 712 -1.32 -6.97 -36.32
CA LEU A 712 -2.58 -7.57 -35.87
C LEU A 712 -3.76 -6.62 -36.07
N ILE A 713 -4.74 -7.04 -36.87
CA ILE A 713 -5.91 -6.23 -37.26
C ILE A 713 -7.20 -6.88 -36.73
N ASP A 714 -7.85 -6.21 -35.77
CA ASP A 714 -9.14 -6.66 -35.21
C ASP A 714 -10.28 -6.39 -36.21
N LEU A 715 -10.79 -7.45 -36.85
CA LEU A 715 -11.90 -7.36 -37.80
C LEU A 715 -13.29 -7.34 -37.13
N ASN A 716 -13.39 -7.46 -35.80
CA ASN A 716 -14.67 -7.45 -35.09
C ASN A 716 -15.44 -6.14 -35.26
N HIS A 717 -14.74 -5.04 -35.52
CA HIS A 717 -15.33 -3.72 -35.77
C HIS A 717 -15.77 -3.51 -37.21
N LEU A 718 -15.29 -4.36 -38.10
CA LEU A 718 -15.53 -4.29 -39.54
C LEU A 718 -16.70 -5.19 -39.98
N ARG A 719 -17.40 -5.79 -39.00
CA ARG A 719 -18.63 -6.57 -39.20
C ARG A 719 -19.72 -5.86 -40.03
N PRO A 720 -19.92 -4.53 -39.97
CA PRO A 720 -20.82 -3.82 -40.89
C PRO A 720 -20.41 -3.90 -42.37
N LEU A 721 -19.14 -4.21 -42.66
CA LEU A 721 -18.62 -4.43 -44.01
C LEU A 721 -18.64 -5.91 -44.41
N LEU A 722 -18.78 -6.84 -43.46
CA LEU A 722 -18.88 -8.28 -43.70
C LEU A 722 -20.31 -8.66 -44.10
N VAL A 723 -20.43 -9.60 -45.05
CA VAL A 723 -21.70 -10.17 -45.49
C VAL A 723 -21.78 -11.66 -45.16
N ALA A 724 -22.99 -12.18 -44.97
CA ALA A 724 -23.20 -13.60 -44.75
C ALA A 724 -22.93 -14.39 -46.05
N GLY A 725 -21.99 -15.32 -45.99
CA GLY A 725 -21.43 -16.01 -47.15
C GLY A 725 -20.03 -15.52 -47.48
N ASP A 726 -19.77 -15.28 -48.77
CA ASP A 726 -18.43 -15.00 -49.28
C ASP A 726 -18.05 -13.52 -49.09
N ASN A 727 -16.81 -13.30 -48.65
CA ASN A 727 -16.16 -12.02 -48.40
C ASN A 727 -14.77 -12.04 -49.05
N VAL A 728 -14.17 -10.88 -49.32
CA VAL A 728 -12.84 -10.78 -49.93
C VAL A 728 -11.89 -9.93 -49.08
N LEU A 729 -10.73 -10.51 -48.76
CA LEU A 729 -9.54 -9.75 -48.36
C LEU A 729 -8.77 -9.39 -49.63
N ALA A 730 -8.27 -8.16 -49.70
CA ALA A 730 -7.47 -7.68 -50.82
C ALA A 730 -6.33 -6.78 -50.32
N PHE A 731 -5.14 -6.93 -50.88
CA PHE A 731 -3.90 -6.30 -50.44
C PHE A 731 -3.11 -5.72 -51.61
N GLN A 732 -2.52 -4.55 -51.42
CA GLN A 732 -1.38 -4.07 -52.21
C GLN A 732 -0.15 -4.22 -51.33
N ILE A 733 0.91 -4.88 -51.80
CA ILE A 733 2.20 -5.04 -51.11
C ILE A 733 3.25 -4.27 -51.91
N HIS A 734 4.02 -3.40 -51.26
CA HIS A 734 4.96 -2.46 -51.90
C HIS A 734 6.34 -2.52 -51.24
N ASN A 735 7.38 -2.39 -52.06
CA ASN A 735 8.74 -2.20 -51.60
C ASN A 735 9.15 -0.71 -51.55
N LEU A 736 10.22 -0.44 -50.81
CA LEU A 736 10.93 0.83 -50.70
C LEU A 736 11.65 1.24 -52.00
N SER A 737 11.94 0.27 -52.86
CA SER A 737 12.78 0.40 -54.05
C SER A 737 12.16 -0.28 -55.27
N ILE A 738 12.80 -0.10 -56.43
CA ILE A 738 12.63 -0.94 -57.64
C ILE A 738 13.90 -1.75 -57.93
N THR A 739 14.98 -1.54 -57.18
CA THR A 739 16.27 -2.23 -57.33
C THR A 739 16.78 -2.63 -55.96
N ASN A 740 17.04 -3.93 -55.75
CA ASN A 740 16.96 -4.58 -54.43
C ASN A 740 15.50 -4.61 -53.95
N ASN A 741 14.82 -5.72 -54.22
CA ASN A 741 13.46 -6.00 -53.76
C ASN A 741 13.51 -7.25 -52.88
N ASP A 742 12.94 -7.10 -51.68
CA ASP A 742 13.02 -7.99 -50.52
C ASP A 742 11.60 -8.44 -50.10
N ALA A 743 10.64 -8.28 -51.01
CA ALA A 743 9.20 -8.33 -50.74
C ALA A 743 8.77 -9.61 -50.02
N SER A 744 7.85 -9.52 -49.07
CA SER A 744 7.28 -10.70 -48.41
C SER A 744 5.83 -10.47 -48.00
N PHE A 745 5.03 -11.54 -47.96
CA PHE A 745 3.58 -11.46 -47.65
C PHE A 745 3.02 -12.76 -47.06
N LEU A 746 2.72 -12.72 -45.77
CA LEU A 746 2.30 -13.85 -44.93
C LEU A 746 1.01 -13.51 -44.15
N PRO A 747 -0.16 -13.39 -44.81
CA PRO A 747 -1.43 -13.13 -44.15
C PRO A 747 -2.02 -14.40 -43.49
N ARG A 748 -2.65 -14.24 -42.33
CA ARG A 748 -3.38 -15.28 -41.60
C ARG A 748 -4.66 -14.72 -40.99
N LEU A 749 -5.80 -15.36 -41.22
CA LEU A 749 -7.11 -14.95 -40.67
C LEU A 749 -7.60 -15.98 -39.66
N THR A 750 -7.73 -15.62 -38.39
CA THR A 750 -8.14 -16.52 -37.31
C THR A 750 -9.50 -16.16 -36.69
N ALA A 751 -10.33 -17.18 -36.49
CA ALA A 751 -11.51 -17.15 -35.64
C ALA A 751 -11.14 -17.59 -34.22
N GLY A 752 -11.35 -16.73 -33.23
CA GLY A 752 -11.15 -17.05 -31.82
C GLY A 752 -12.47 -17.29 -31.09
N ILE A 753 -12.48 -18.32 -30.23
CA ILE A 753 -13.53 -18.55 -29.22
C ILE A 753 -12.87 -18.49 -27.84
N PRO A 754 -13.29 -17.58 -26.94
CA PRO A 754 -12.80 -17.53 -25.57
C PRO A 754 -12.94 -18.87 -24.85
N THR A 755 -11.86 -19.32 -24.22
CA THR A 755 -11.96 -20.39 -23.22
C THR A 755 -12.57 -19.82 -21.93
N PRO A 756 -13.03 -20.68 -20.98
CA PRO A 756 -13.38 -20.22 -19.64
C PRO A 756 -12.24 -19.54 -18.86
N ARG A 757 -10.98 -19.68 -19.33
CA ARG A 757 -9.77 -19.05 -18.77
C ARG A 757 -9.56 -17.61 -19.26
N HIS A 758 -10.17 -17.23 -20.38
CA HIS A 758 -10.01 -15.92 -21.00
C HIS A 758 -10.46 -14.78 -20.05
N VAL A 759 -9.61 -13.77 -19.91
CA VAL A 759 -9.96 -12.44 -19.38
C VAL A 759 -9.52 -11.42 -20.42
N ASP A 760 -10.47 -10.63 -20.92
CA ASP A 760 -10.13 -9.41 -21.64
C ASP A 760 -9.62 -8.41 -20.60
N LEU A 761 -8.42 -7.85 -20.79
CA LEU A 761 -7.86 -6.92 -19.79
C LEU A 761 -8.73 -5.67 -19.62
N ASN A 762 -9.55 -5.31 -20.61
CA ASN A 762 -10.50 -4.20 -20.51
C ASN A 762 -11.71 -4.52 -19.61
N ASP A 763 -11.93 -5.78 -19.21
CA ASP A 763 -13.02 -6.20 -18.33
C ASP A 763 -12.80 -5.73 -16.87
N ARG A 764 -13.87 -5.46 -16.11
CA ARG A 764 -13.81 -5.30 -14.65
C ARG A 764 -13.58 -6.63 -13.93
N GLN A 765 -13.96 -7.75 -14.54
CA GLN A 765 -13.78 -9.09 -13.98
C GLN A 765 -12.32 -9.50 -13.88
N GLY A 766 -12.02 -10.27 -12.84
CA GLY A 766 -10.77 -10.99 -12.67
C GLY A 766 -9.75 -10.27 -11.78
N LYS A 767 -9.01 -11.05 -10.98
CA LYS A 767 -7.93 -10.54 -10.08
C LYS A 767 -6.58 -10.84 -10.72
N TRP A 768 -5.57 -10.04 -10.43
CA TRP A 768 -4.18 -10.46 -10.58
C TRP A 768 -3.82 -11.47 -9.48
N VAL A 769 -3.13 -12.54 -9.85
CA VAL A 769 -2.71 -13.63 -8.96
C VAL A 769 -1.36 -14.18 -9.43
N PHE A 770 -0.72 -14.97 -8.58
CA PHE A 770 0.44 -15.79 -8.91
C PHE A 770 0.23 -16.61 -10.20
N ARG A 771 1.25 -16.60 -11.05
CA ARG A 771 1.42 -17.47 -12.22
C ARG A 771 2.77 -18.16 -12.11
N PHE A 772 2.81 -19.45 -12.45
CA PHE A 772 4.06 -20.12 -12.75
C PHE A 772 4.17 -20.40 -14.25
N ASN A 773 5.28 -20.09 -14.89
CA ASN A 773 5.54 -20.41 -16.29
C ASN A 773 6.62 -21.52 -16.39
N PRO A 774 6.23 -22.80 -16.58
CA PRO A 774 7.19 -23.91 -16.68
C PRO A 774 8.15 -23.80 -17.87
N GLY A 775 7.83 -23.01 -18.90
CA GLY A 775 8.73 -22.77 -20.04
C GLY A 775 9.90 -21.84 -19.70
N ASN A 776 9.80 -21.08 -18.61
CA ASN A 776 10.81 -20.14 -18.12
C ASN A 776 11.55 -20.66 -16.88
N HIS A 777 11.28 -21.89 -16.41
CA HIS A 777 11.84 -22.44 -15.18
C HIS A 777 13.09 -23.30 -15.41
N ASP A 778 14.08 -23.16 -14.54
CA ASP A 778 15.32 -23.96 -14.53
C ASP A 778 15.05 -25.31 -13.86
N PHE A 779 14.86 -26.35 -14.68
CA PHE A 779 14.65 -27.73 -14.23
C PHE A 779 15.94 -28.50 -13.89
N GLY A 780 17.08 -27.82 -13.80
CA GLY A 780 18.34 -28.40 -13.35
C GLY A 780 18.38 -28.60 -11.84
N SER A 781 19.23 -29.53 -11.38
CA SER A 781 19.49 -29.75 -9.96
C SER A 781 20.05 -28.50 -9.28
N LYS A 782 19.73 -28.33 -7.99
CA LYS A 782 20.14 -27.18 -7.19
C LYS A 782 20.64 -27.63 -5.82
N ALA A 783 21.67 -26.98 -5.29
CA ALA A 783 22.31 -27.38 -4.02
C ALA A 783 22.59 -26.15 -3.15
N ILE A 784 21.83 -26.02 -2.07
CA ILE A 784 21.80 -24.84 -1.19
C ILE A 784 22.34 -25.25 0.18
N PHE A 785 23.20 -24.40 0.76
CA PHE A 785 24.02 -24.64 1.94
C PHE A 785 24.93 -25.90 1.85
N PRO A 786 25.66 -26.12 0.73
CA PRO A 786 26.43 -27.34 0.49
C PRO A 786 27.54 -27.58 1.52
N GLY A 787 27.59 -28.78 2.09
CA GLY A 787 28.52 -29.19 3.14
C GLY A 787 28.10 -28.82 4.57
N THR A 788 26.94 -28.17 4.75
CA THR A 788 26.38 -27.84 6.08
C THR A 788 25.46 -28.95 6.62
N PRO A 789 25.08 -28.92 7.91
CA PRO A 789 24.03 -29.81 8.45
C PRO A 789 22.63 -29.57 7.87
N TYR A 790 22.44 -28.51 7.07
CA TYR A 790 21.15 -28.05 6.56
C TYR A 790 21.12 -28.00 5.02
N GLU A 791 22.02 -28.75 4.38
CA GLU A 791 22.16 -28.83 2.93
C GLU A 791 20.88 -29.32 2.24
N LEU A 792 20.26 -28.45 1.43
CA LEU A 792 19.11 -28.75 0.59
C LEU A 792 19.58 -29.15 -0.81
N ASN A 793 19.30 -30.39 -1.22
CA ASN A 793 19.51 -30.87 -2.59
C ASN A 793 18.17 -31.01 -3.31
N ILE A 794 17.95 -30.18 -4.33
CA ILE A 794 16.81 -30.27 -5.24
C ILE A 794 17.24 -31.10 -6.48
N PRO A 795 16.47 -32.14 -6.86
CA PRO A 795 16.80 -33.00 -8.00
C PRO A 795 16.55 -32.32 -9.34
N ASP A 796 17.17 -32.83 -10.40
CA ASP A 796 16.88 -32.42 -11.77
C ASP A 796 15.57 -33.03 -12.31
N GLY A 797 15.03 -32.42 -13.37
CA GLY A 797 13.93 -32.99 -14.16
C GLY A 797 12.51 -32.70 -13.70
N ARG A 798 12.32 -31.88 -12.64
CA ARG A 798 11.01 -31.31 -12.28
C ARG A 798 10.51 -30.44 -13.43
N THR A 799 9.41 -30.83 -14.06
CA THR A 799 8.93 -30.21 -15.31
C THR A 799 7.41 -30.02 -15.31
N GLY A 800 6.92 -29.09 -16.12
CA GLY A 800 5.53 -28.63 -15.99
C GLY A 800 5.32 -27.99 -14.61
N VAL A 801 4.15 -28.23 -14.00
CA VAL A 801 3.80 -27.67 -12.68
C VAL A 801 4.71 -28.13 -11.53
N GLU A 802 5.45 -29.25 -11.69
CA GLU A 802 6.29 -29.81 -10.62
C GLU A 802 7.47 -28.91 -10.21
N GLY A 803 7.88 -27.94 -11.05
CA GLY A 803 8.95 -27.00 -10.73
C GLY A 803 8.67 -26.08 -9.53
N VAL A 804 7.39 -25.84 -9.19
CA VAL A 804 7.04 -25.03 -8.00
C VAL A 804 7.43 -25.72 -6.69
N GLN A 805 7.58 -27.06 -6.72
CA GLN A 805 8.04 -27.82 -5.55
C GLN A 805 9.42 -27.36 -5.04
N ASP A 806 10.25 -26.75 -5.89
CA ASP A 806 11.56 -26.21 -5.51
C ASP A 806 11.44 -25.12 -4.44
N ALA A 807 10.44 -24.24 -4.54
CA ALA A 807 10.20 -23.20 -3.55
C ALA A 807 9.56 -23.75 -2.27
N PHE A 808 8.67 -24.74 -2.37
CA PHE A 808 8.12 -25.44 -1.21
C PHE A 808 9.22 -26.15 -0.41
N ASP A 809 10.16 -26.80 -1.09
CA ASP A 809 11.31 -27.45 -0.45
C ASP A 809 12.27 -26.43 0.17
N LEU A 810 12.51 -25.29 -0.50
CA LEU A 810 13.30 -24.18 0.04
C LEU A 810 12.66 -23.58 1.31
N VAL A 811 11.37 -23.22 1.26
CA VAL A 811 10.64 -22.64 2.38
C VAL A 811 10.63 -23.60 3.57
N ALA A 812 10.40 -24.90 3.35
CA ALA A 812 10.49 -25.90 4.41
C ALA A 812 11.91 -26.04 5.00
N SER A 813 12.95 -25.89 4.17
CA SER A 813 14.35 -25.91 4.62
C SER A 813 14.72 -24.66 5.42
N LEU A 814 14.25 -23.47 5.00
CA LEU A 814 14.45 -22.21 5.70
C LEU A 814 13.67 -22.14 7.02
N GLU A 815 12.41 -22.60 7.04
CA GLU A 815 11.60 -22.72 8.27
C GLU A 815 12.24 -23.67 9.30
N ALA A 816 12.97 -24.68 8.84
CA ALA A 816 13.76 -25.58 9.69
C ALA A 816 15.15 -25.05 10.06
N HIS A 817 15.69 -24.03 9.39
CA HIS A 817 17.06 -23.56 9.57
C HIS A 817 17.24 -22.75 10.88
N PRO A 818 18.28 -23.01 11.70
CA PRO A 818 18.44 -22.35 12.99
C PRO A 818 18.75 -20.86 12.87
N GLY A 819 19.37 -20.42 11.77
CA GLY A 819 19.56 -18.99 11.49
C GLY A 819 18.23 -18.26 11.37
N THR A 820 17.22 -18.90 10.76
CA THR A 820 15.85 -18.34 10.63
C THR A 820 15.17 -18.23 11.99
N ALA A 821 15.22 -19.31 12.79
CA ALA A 821 14.68 -19.28 14.14
C ALA A 821 15.36 -18.21 15.01
N GLN A 822 16.68 -18.05 14.88
CA GLN A 822 17.44 -17.02 15.59
C GLN A 822 17.04 -15.60 15.15
N PHE A 823 17.03 -15.33 13.84
CA PHE A 823 16.80 -14.01 13.28
C PHE A 823 15.37 -13.52 13.48
N ILE A 824 14.36 -14.38 13.25
CA ILE A 824 12.96 -14.01 13.45
C ILE A 824 12.63 -13.82 14.93
N CYS A 825 13.08 -14.73 15.82
CA CYS A 825 12.88 -14.53 17.26
C CYS A 825 13.65 -13.29 17.77
N MET A 826 14.81 -12.96 17.20
CA MET A 826 15.53 -11.71 17.49
C MET A 826 14.73 -10.48 17.03
N LYS A 827 14.20 -10.43 15.80
CA LYS A 827 13.38 -9.29 15.34
C LYS A 827 12.09 -9.14 16.16
N LEU A 828 11.51 -10.24 16.66
CA LEU A 828 10.38 -10.18 17.60
C LEU A 828 10.79 -9.65 18.99
N ILE A 829 11.96 -10.01 19.53
CA ILE A 829 12.49 -9.38 20.76
C ILE A 829 12.78 -7.89 20.52
N GLN A 830 13.27 -7.52 19.33
CA GLN A 830 13.43 -6.11 18.95
C GLN A 830 12.10 -5.37 18.89
N LYS A 831 11.02 -5.93 18.29
CA LYS A 831 9.69 -5.26 18.26
C LYS A 831 9.10 -5.11 19.67
N PHE A 832 9.10 -6.18 20.47
CA PHE A 832 8.31 -6.24 21.71
C PHE A 832 9.08 -5.95 23.02
N VAL A 833 10.43 -6.04 23.05
CA VAL A 833 11.23 -5.99 24.29
C VAL A 833 12.31 -4.91 24.30
N SER A 834 13.39 -5.05 23.52
CA SER A 834 14.51 -4.09 23.52
C SER A 834 15.34 -4.12 22.24
N ASP A 835 15.97 -2.98 21.94
CA ASP A 835 16.87 -2.76 20.80
C ASP A 835 18.28 -3.37 21.03
N ASP A 836 18.63 -3.72 22.28
CA ASP A 836 19.99 -4.15 22.69
C ASP A 836 20.42 -5.55 22.18
N ILE A 837 19.59 -6.18 21.35
CA ILE A 837 19.86 -7.49 20.74
C ILE A 837 20.01 -7.35 19.22
N SER A 838 21.05 -7.99 18.67
CA SER A 838 21.35 -8.02 17.24
C SER A 838 22.20 -9.26 16.91
N LEU A 839 22.30 -9.64 15.64
CA LEU A 839 23.22 -10.72 15.24
C LEU A 839 24.68 -10.42 15.63
N ALA A 840 25.08 -9.14 15.61
CA ALA A 840 26.40 -8.70 16.05
C ALA A 840 26.60 -8.88 17.56
N SER A 841 25.68 -8.38 18.40
CA SER A 841 25.77 -8.48 19.86
C SER A 841 25.55 -9.90 20.40
N LEU A 842 24.92 -10.77 19.62
CA LEU A 842 24.87 -12.22 19.86
C LEU A 842 26.18 -12.92 19.47
N ALA A 843 26.85 -12.49 18.38
CA ALA A 843 28.08 -13.10 17.90
C ALA A 843 29.33 -12.75 18.73
N ASP A 844 29.40 -11.54 19.30
CA ASP A 844 30.48 -11.14 20.22
C ASP A 844 30.15 -11.39 21.71
N GLY A 845 28.88 -11.66 22.02
CA GLY A 845 28.39 -11.95 23.37
C GLY A 845 28.11 -10.72 24.23
N SER A 846 27.98 -9.53 23.64
CA SER A 846 27.66 -8.27 24.34
C SER A 846 26.16 -8.07 24.64
N ALA A 847 25.25 -8.82 24.01
CA ALA A 847 23.81 -8.76 24.28
C ALA A 847 23.49 -9.12 25.76
N PRO A 848 22.52 -8.45 26.42
CA PRO A 848 22.08 -8.79 27.77
C PRO A 848 21.74 -10.28 27.94
N LEU A 849 22.10 -10.88 29.08
CA LEU A 849 21.92 -12.32 29.34
C LEU A 849 20.44 -12.72 29.40
N GLU A 850 19.61 -11.78 29.81
CA GLU A 850 18.17 -11.86 29.97
C GLU A 850 17.52 -11.99 28.58
N LEU A 851 17.96 -11.16 27.62
CA LEU A 851 17.54 -11.22 26.22
C LEU A 851 18.10 -12.46 25.50
N GLN A 852 19.34 -12.89 25.79
CA GLN A 852 19.89 -14.16 25.30
C GLN A 852 19.08 -15.37 25.81
N GLY A 853 18.67 -15.35 27.08
CA GLY A 853 17.83 -16.38 27.70
C GLY A 853 16.44 -16.45 27.07
N LEU A 854 15.79 -15.29 26.87
CA LEU A 854 14.51 -15.20 26.18
C LEU A 854 14.59 -15.72 24.74
N LEU A 855 15.63 -15.32 23.99
CA LEU A 855 15.87 -15.81 22.63
C LEU A 855 16.04 -17.33 22.58
N ALA A 856 16.79 -17.92 23.51
CA ALA A 856 16.96 -19.37 23.58
C ALA A 856 15.63 -20.11 23.84
N SER A 857 14.77 -19.56 24.71
CA SER A 857 13.41 -20.08 24.94
C SER A 857 12.54 -19.95 23.70
N MET A 858 12.54 -18.81 23.01
CA MET A 858 11.76 -18.59 21.79
C MET A 858 12.23 -19.48 20.63
N ILE A 859 13.53 -19.72 20.47
CA ILE A 859 14.07 -20.72 19.50
C ILE A 859 13.62 -22.14 19.90
N SER A 860 13.58 -22.48 21.19
CA SER A 860 13.01 -23.76 21.64
C SER A 860 11.52 -23.87 21.34
N ALA A 861 10.77 -22.76 21.42
CA ALA A 861 9.36 -22.68 21.07
C ALA A 861 9.12 -22.85 19.56
N TRP A 862 9.96 -22.24 18.72
CA TRP A 862 9.96 -22.38 17.25
C TRP A 862 9.94 -23.85 16.80
N TYR A 863 10.74 -24.70 17.45
CA TYR A 863 10.86 -26.14 17.16
C TYR A 863 9.96 -27.04 18.01
N SER A 864 9.09 -26.48 18.86
CA SER A 864 8.26 -27.27 19.80
C SER A 864 7.08 -28.00 19.14
N THR A 865 6.64 -27.54 17.97
CA THR A 865 5.47 -28.09 17.25
C THR A 865 5.90 -28.97 16.07
N PRO A 866 5.01 -29.83 15.50
CA PRO A 866 5.39 -30.79 14.45
C PRO A 866 5.89 -30.19 13.12
N ARG A 867 5.61 -28.91 12.86
CA ARG A 867 6.16 -28.10 11.77
C ARG A 867 6.74 -26.82 12.41
N PRO A 868 8.05 -26.55 12.30
CA PRO A 868 8.65 -25.40 12.98
C PRO A 868 8.04 -24.05 12.55
N GLY A 869 8.37 -22.98 13.29
CA GLY A 869 7.98 -21.63 12.92
C GLY A 869 6.54 -21.24 13.23
N ASN A 870 5.90 -21.85 14.23
CA ASN A 870 4.60 -21.37 14.71
C ASN A 870 4.77 -20.07 15.52
N ILE A 871 4.35 -18.94 14.96
CA ILE A 871 4.52 -17.61 15.57
C ILE A 871 3.68 -17.48 16.85
N GLY A 872 2.46 -18.04 16.89
CA GLY A 872 1.61 -18.03 18.08
C GLY A 872 2.30 -18.63 19.32
N VAL A 873 2.96 -19.78 19.18
CA VAL A 873 3.70 -20.44 20.28
C VAL A 873 5.01 -19.73 20.64
N VAL A 874 5.65 -19.07 19.67
CA VAL A 874 6.81 -18.18 19.93
C VAL A 874 6.36 -16.95 20.73
N MET A 875 5.22 -16.35 20.40
CA MET A 875 4.65 -15.21 21.13
C MET A 875 4.06 -15.60 22.49
N GLU A 876 3.51 -16.82 22.65
CA GLU A 876 3.14 -17.39 23.95
C GLU A 876 4.36 -17.51 24.89
N THR A 877 5.54 -17.80 24.33
CA THR A 877 6.80 -17.89 25.07
C THR A 877 7.41 -16.52 25.39
N LEU A 878 7.27 -15.53 24.49
CA LEU A 878 7.68 -14.15 24.74
C LEU A 878 6.81 -13.52 25.85
N LEU A 879 5.49 -13.67 25.73
CA LEU A 879 4.49 -13.08 26.61
C LEU A 879 4.14 -13.98 27.80
N ASP A 880 5.01 -14.91 28.22
CA ASP A 880 4.66 -16.01 29.14
C ASP A 880 3.85 -15.48 30.35
N PRO A 881 2.57 -15.85 30.48
CA PRO A 881 1.68 -15.28 31.49
C PRO A 881 1.85 -15.94 32.87
N ILE A 882 2.78 -16.90 33.00
CA ILE A 882 3.12 -17.62 34.22
C ILE A 882 4.54 -17.24 34.67
N ASP A 883 5.50 -17.20 33.75
CA ASP A 883 6.88 -16.77 34.02
C ASP A 883 7.08 -15.25 33.83
N GLN A 884 6.55 -14.48 34.78
CA GLN A 884 6.81 -13.04 34.89
C GLN A 884 8.23 -12.68 35.37
N GLY A 885 9.15 -13.67 35.42
CA GLY A 885 10.59 -13.46 35.58
C GLY A 885 11.35 -13.37 34.25
N ASN A 886 10.67 -13.50 33.10
CA ASN A 886 11.31 -13.38 31.78
C ASN A 886 11.61 -11.90 31.40
N ALA A 887 12.44 -11.71 30.37
CA ALA A 887 12.88 -10.38 29.95
C ALA A 887 11.80 -9.49 29.30
N PHE A 888 10.61 -10.01 28.96
CA PHE A 888 9.49 -9.15 28.58
C PHE A 888 8.86 -8.46 29.80
N TRP A 889 8.84 -9.11 30.97
CA TRP A 889 8.19 -8.61 32.17
C TRP A 889 9.09 -7.79 33.10
N ASP A 890 10.41 -7.99 33.00
CA ASP A 890 11.44 -7.29 33.78
C ASP A 890 11.29 -5.75 33.74
N PRO A 891 11.30 -5.05 34.90
CA PRO A 891 11.27 -3.59 34.98
C PRO A 891 12.26 -2.85 34.07
N GLN A 892 13.45 -3.40 33.81
CA GLN A 892 14.49 -2.70 33.03
C GLN A 892 14.11 -2.48 31.55
N PHE A 893 13.18 -3.28 31.01
CA PHE A 893 12.72 -3.19 29.62
C PHE A 893 11.33 -2.52 29.48
N ARG A 894 10.87 -1.81 30.51
CA ARG A 894 9.64 -0.99 30.46
C ARG A 894 9.98 0.45 30.08
N ARG A 895 9.23 1.06 29.14
CA ARG A 895 9.49 2.43 28.64
C ARG A 895 10.94 2.67 28.17
N ASN A 896 11.59 1.65 27.59
CA ASN A 896 12.93 1.72 26.98
C ASN A 896 12.90 1.88 25.44
N LYS A 897 11.93 1.29 24.73
CA LYS A 897 11.77 1.40 23.27
C LYS A 897 11.03 2.66 22.87
N VAL A 898 11.55 3.42 21.90
CA VAL A 898 10.85 4.56 21.29
C VAL A 898 9.75 4.06 20.36
N LYS A 899 8.58 4.72 20.38
CA LYS A 899 7.50 4.50 19.42
C LYS A 899 7.87 4.95 18.00
N THR A 900 7.60 4.15 16.98
CA THR A 900 7.58 4.58 15.56
C THR A 900 6.57 5.74 15.36
N PRO A 901 6.60 6.49 14.24
CA PRO A 901 5.60 7.52 13.97
C PRO A 901 4.16 7.01 13.97
N VAL A 902 3.91 5.85 13.39
CA VAL A 902 2.59 5.19 13.36
C VAL A 902 2.14 4.85 14.78
N GLU A 903 2.99 4.19 15.57
CA GLU A 903 2.71 3.87 16.97
C GLU A 903 2.48 5.13 17.84
N PHE A 904 3.23 6.21 17.59
CA PHE A 904 3.10 7.48 18.29
C PHE A 904 1.76 8.18 17.99
N VAL A 905 1.36 8.26 16.71
CA VAL A 905 0.06 8.83 16.32
C VAL A 905 -1.09 7.99 16.87
N ILE A 906 -1.05 6.67 16.68
CA ILE A 906 -2.11 5.76 17.12
C ILE A 906 -2.26 5.79 18.65
N SER A 907 -1.17 5.68 19.42
CA SER A 907 -1.23 5.71 20.89
C SER A 907 -1.72 7.05 21.45
N THR A 908 -1.33 8.16 20.82
CA THR A 908 -1.84 9.49 21.16
C THR A 908 -3.37 9.56 21.01
N LEU A 909 -3.93 9.12 19.88
CA LEU A 909 -5.38 9.11 19.66
C LEU A 909 -6.11 8.13 20.59
N ARG A 910 -5.59 6.89 20.74
CA ARG A 910 -6.18 5.85 21.61
C ARG A 910 -6.28 6.30 23.06
N SER A 911 -5.23 6.92 23.59
CA SER A 911 -5.14 7.29 25.01
C SER A 911 -6.24 8.24 25.48
N LEU A 912 -6.82 9.06 24.57
CA LEU A 912 -7.92 9.98 24.86
C LEU A 912 -9.25 9.56 24.21
N GLY A 913 -9.33 8.36 23.64
CA GLY A 913 -10.53 7.85 22.97
C GLY A 913 -10.96 8.65 21.73
N SER A 914 -10.02 9.29 21.02
CA SER A 914 -10.32 10.16 19.89
C SER A 914 -10.82 9.37 18.66
N PRO A 915 -11.75 9.92 17.86
CA PRO A 915 -12.01 9.42 16.51
C PRO A 915 -10.81 9.66 15.57
N ALA A 916 -10.81 8.94 14.45
CA ALA A 916 -9.71 8.86 13.49
C ALA A 916 -10.21 8.94 12.03
N ASP A 917 -11.22 9.76 11.77
CA ASP A 917 -11.90 9.89 10.47
C ASP A 917 -11.35 11.01 9.57
N SER A 918 -10.45 11.87 10.06
CA SER A 918 -9.81 12.91 9.24
C SER A 918 -8.66 12.40 8.37
N ASP A 919 -8.57 12.95 7.15
CA ASP A 919 -7.54 12.74 6.15
C ASP A 919 -6.09 12.96 6.62
N ASN A 920 -5.90 13.76 7.66
CA ASN A 920 -4.58 14.25 8.08
C ASN A 920 -3.71 13.22 8.82
N LEU A 921 -4.21 12.01 9.12
CA LEU A 921 -3.44 10.95 9.83
C LEU A 921 -2.12 10.62 9.12
N VAL A 922 -2.20 10.37 7.82
CA VAL A 922 -1.07 9.98 6.96
C VAL A 922 0.00 11.07 6.94
N GLY A 923 -0.42 12.32 6.76
CA GLY A 923 0.47 13.48 6.74
C GLY A 923 1.28 13.66 8.02
N TRP A 924 0.76 13.25 9.19
CA TRP A 924 1.50 13.31 10.45
C TRP A 924 2.57 12.22 10.60
N ALA A 925 2.36 11.02 10.05
CA ALA A 925 3.40 9.99 10.03
C ALA A 925 4.49 10.30 8.97
N SER A 926 4.06 10.79 7.80
CA SER A 926 4.91 11.35 6.74
C SER A 926 5.84 12.47 7.27
N ASP A 927 5.29 13.48 7.94
CA ASP A 927 6.06 14.58 8.56
C ASP A 927 7.10 14.09 9.60
N MET A 928 6.91 12.88 10.14
CA MET A 928 7.80 12.23 11.11
C MET A 928 8.73 11.17 10.48
N GLY A 929 8.63 10.92 9.18
CA GLY A 929 9.53 10.05 8.40
C GLY A 929 9.07 8.60 8.16
N MET A 930 7.78 8.30 8.27
CA MET A 930 7.23 6.96 7.98
C MET A 930 5.97 7.06 7.11
N GLU A 931 6.08 6.57 5.88
CA GLU A 931 5.00 6.52 4.88
C GLU A 931 4.78 5.02 4.57
N MET A 932 3.62 4.48 4.95
CA MET A 932 3.38 3.03 4.82
C MET A 932 3.09 2.67 3.36
N PHE A 933 3.51 1.48 2.92
CA PHE A 933 3.42 1.02 1.52
C PHE A 933 4.21 1.86 0.49
N GLU A 934 4.97 2.88 0.92
CA GLU A 934 5.70 3.82 0.06
C GLU A 934 7.17 3.90 0.54
N ARG A 935 8.01 2.93 0.16
CA ARG A 935 9.45 2.87 0.51
C ARG A 935 10.30 2.19 -0.57
N ASP A 936 11.27 2.92 -1.11
CA ASP A 936 12.23 2.43 -2.13
C ASP A 936 13.02 1.17 -1.69
N ASP A 937 13.57 1.17 -0.47
CA ASP A 937 14.53 0.18 0.02
C ASP A 937 13.84 -1.03 0.73
N PRO A 938 14.19 -2.30 0.39
CA PRO A 938 13.48 -3.51 0.85
C PRO A 938 13.82 -3.94 2.29
N ASP A 939 14.67 -3.21 2.99
CA ASP A 939 15.13 -3.52 4.36
C ASP A 939 14.10 -3.21 5.46
N GLY A 940 13.02 -2.50 5.10
CA GLY A 940 11.96 -2.11 6.01
C GLY A 940 12.30 -0.87 6.85
N PHE A 941 11.27 -0.26 7.43
CA PHE A 941 11.44 0.82 8.41
C PHE A 941 12.12 0.29 9.68
N PRO A 942 13.04 1.07 10.30
CA PRO A 942 13.84 0.59 11.42
C PRO A 942 12.99 0.35 12.66
N GLU A 943 13.05 -0.86 13.22
CA GLU A 943 12.45 -1.17 14.52
C GLU A 943 13.24 -0.59 15.71
N VAL A 944 14.41 0.00 15.46
CA VAL A 944 15.31 0.59 16.47
C VAL A 944 14.93 2.04 16.77
N GLY A 945 14.74 2.35 18.05
CA GLY A 945 14.14 3.61 18.50
C GLY A 945 14.97 4.87 18.22
N ASN A 946 16.29 4.73 18.10
CA ASN A 946 17.20 5.87 17.90
C ASN A 946 17.01 6.56 16.54
N ASP A 947 16.68 5.81 15.48
CA ASP A 947 16.53 6.35 14.13
C ASP A 947 15.30 7.27 14.00
N TRP A 948 14.32 7.10 14.90
CA TRP A 948 13.12 7.92 14.96
C TRP A 948 13.27 9.24 15.75
N ILE A 949 14.39 9.46 16.45
CA ILE A 949 14.62 10.63 17.32
C ILE A 949 15.73 11.54 16.74
N GLY A 950 15.32 12.39 15.80
CA GLY A 950 16.11 13.51 15.30
C GLY A 950 15.48 14.86 15.67
N THR A 951 16.24 15.96 15.52
CA THR A 951 15.75 17.33 15.78
C THR A 951 14.48 17.68 15.00
N THR A 952 14.32 17.15 13.79
CA THR A 952 13.14 17.36 12.94
C THR A 952 11.96 16.51 13.40
N THR A 953 12.14 15.20 13.57
CA THR A 953 11.05 14.27 13.93
C THR A 953 10.50 14.57 15.32
N LEU A 954 11.35 14.92 16.29
CA LEU A 954 10.93 15.34 17.63
C LEU A 954 10.10 16.64 17.59
N LEU A 955 10.47 17.61 16.74
CA LEU A 955 9.68 18.83 16.55
C LEU A 955 8.29 18.52 15.97
N GLN A 956 8.20 17.59 15.02
CA GLN A 956 6.92 17.21 14.40
C GLN A 956 6.04 16.40 15.37
N ARG A 957 6.63 15.52 16.20
CA ARG A 957 5.96 14.85 17.32
C ARG A 957 5.34 15.85 18.30
N ILE A 958 6.08 16.90 18.68
CA ILE A 958 5.60 17.99 19.55
C ILE A 958 4.50 18.83 18.87
N ASN A 959 4.66 19.15 17.58
CA ASN A 959 3.67 19.90 16.79
C ASN A 959 2.34 19.15 16.72
N PHE A 960 2.37 17.85 16.41
CA PHE A 960 1.22 16.97 16.40
C PHE A 960 0.55 16.90 17.78
N ALA A 961 1.31 16.50 18.81
CA ALA A 961 0.83 16.38 20.19
C ALA A 961 0.10 17.64 20.68
N ARG A 962 0.66 18.82 20.41
CA ARG A 962 0.06 20.10 20.79
C ARG A 962 -1.21 20.44 20.02
N ARG A 963 -1.25 20.23 18.69
CA ARG A 963 -2.45 20.49 17.86
C ARG A 963 -3.58 19.52 18.19
N PHE A 964 -3.25 18.25 18.37
CA PHE A 964 -4.16 17.21 18.83
C PHE A 964 -4.76 17.54 20.20
N ALA A 965 -3.92 17.71 21.23
CA ALA A 965 -4.41 17.93 22.59
C ALA A 965 -5.30 19.18 22.72
N SER A 966 -5.01 20.25 21.97
CA SER A 966 -5.83 21.48 21.96
C SER A 966 -7.13 21.39 21.13
N ASN A 967 -7.34 20.32 20.36
CA ASN A 967 -8.33 20.21 19.28
C ASN A 967 -8.22 21.37 18.27
N ALA A 968 -7.01 21.86 17.97
CA ALA A 968 -6.78 23.10 17.21
C ALA A 968 -7.49 23.12 15.84
N ASP A 969 -7.44 21.99 15.13
CA ASP A 969 -7.94 21.84 13.76
C ASP A 969 -9.29 21.10 13.68
N ASN A 970 -9.75 20.54 14.81
CA ASN A 970 -10.92 19.66 14.92
C ASN A 970 -10.86 18.39 14.02
N ASP A 971 -9.66 17.97 13.60
CA ASP A 971 -9.44 16.70 12.86
C ASP A 971 -9.73 15.47 13.72
N PHE A 972 -9.25 15.48 14.96
CA PHE A 972 -9.30 14.36 15.91
C PHE A 972 -9.84 14.86 17.26
N PRO A 973 -11.15 15.20 17.34
CA PRO A 973 -11.70 15.89 18.51
C PRO A 973 -12.01 14.94 19.67
N TRP A 974 -11.18 14.96 20.72
CA TRP A 974 -11.46 14.30 22.00
C TRP A 974 -12.20 15.21 22.99
N ASN A 975 -12.91 14.59 23.94
CA ASN A 975 -13.70 15.27 24.97
C ASN A 975 -13.05 15.13 26.36
N LEU A 976 -12.79 16.26 27.02
CA LEU A 976 -12.18 16.26 28.36
C LEU A 976 -13.09 15.64 29.44
N ALA A 977 -14.41 15.79 29.30
CA ALA A 977 -15.36 15.22 30.26
C ALA A 977 -15.45 13.68 30.22
N ASP A 978 -14.98 13.04 29.14
CA ASP A 978 -14.91 11.58 29.06
C ASP A 978 -13.71 11.01 29.84
N ILE A 979 -12.74 11.87 30.22
CA ILE A 979 -11.55 11.52 30.99
C ILE A 979 -11.68 11.96 32.46
N ILE A 980 -11.98 13.24 32.74
CA ILE A 980 -12.08 13.76 34.12
C ILE A 980 -13.52 13.81 34.68
N GLY A 981 -14.52 13.43 33.88
CA GLY A 981 -15.95 13.50 34.23
C GLY A 981 -16.58 14.89 34.07
N ASP A 982 -17.88 14.99 34.35
CA ASP A 982 -18.70 16.21 34.24
C ASP A 982 -18.34 17.33 35.26
N THR A 983 -17.45 17.06 36.23
CA THR A 983 -17.15 17.97 37.34
C THR A 983 -15.72 18.52 37.19
N PRO A 984 -15.53 19.82 36.91
CA PRO A 984 -14.20 20.44 36.87
C PRO A 984 -13.42 20.27 38.18
N LEU A 985 -12.20 19.76 38.07
CA LEU A 985 -11.29 19.42 39.17
C LEU A 985 -10.11 20.41 39.28
N GLY A 986 -9.41 20.41 40.41
CA GLY A 986 -8.20 21.23 40.64
C GLY A 986 -6.96 20.72 39.90
N ALA A 987 -5.89 21.52 39.87
CA ALA A 987 -4.67 21.24 39.12
C ALA A 987 -4.06 19.85 39.43
N GLN A 988 -3.94 19.52 40.73
CA GLN A 988 -3.43 18.24 41.21
C GLN A 988 -4.30 17.05 40.76
N GLU A 989 -5.61 17.14 40.99
CA GLU A 989 -6.59 16.11 40.65
C GLU A 989 -6.65 15.85 39.13
N VAL A 990 -6.49 16.89 38.31
CA VAL A 990 -6.37 16.76 36.85
C VAL A 990 -5.07 16.06 36.46
N LEU A 991 -3.93 16.46 37.04
CA LEU A 991 -2.65 15.82 36.74
C LEU A 991 -2.66 14.34 37.13
N ASP A 992 -3.14 13.98 38.32
CA ASP A 992 -3.12 12.60 38.80
C ASP A 992 -3.94 11.67 37.88
N ILE A 993 -5.05 12.14 37.29
CA ILE A 993 -5.82 11.39 36.29
C ILE A 993 -5.03 11.22 34.98
N PHE A 994 -4.36 12.26 34.48
CA PHE A 994 -3.55 12.13 33.25
C PHE A 994 -2.25 11.36 33.47
N ASP A 995 -1.69 11.38 34.68
CA ASP A 995 -0.58 10.52 35.11
C ASP A 995 -1.02 9.05 35.12
N GLU A 996 -2.20 8.72 35.65
CA GLU A 996 -2.77 7.37 35.56
C GLU A 996 -3.05 6.94 34.10
N VAL A 997 -3.74 7.77 33.31
CA VAL A 997 -4.15 7.41 31.94
C VAL A 997 -2.97 7.27 30.98
N LEU A 998 -1.98 8.18 31.02
CA LEU A 998 -0.85 8.20 30.08
C LEU A 998 0.38 7.45 30.59
N PHE A 999 0.61 7.48 31.90
CA PHE A 999 1.84 7.00 32.55
C PHE A 999 1.63 5.90 33.58
N GLN A 1000 0.39 5.53 33.92
CA GLN A 1000 0.07 4.53 34.94
C GLN A 1000 0.58 4.93 36.33
N SER A 1001 0.49 6.23 36.64
CA SER A 1001 1.01 6.86 37.87
C SER A 1001 2.53 6.69 38.02
N SER A 1002 3.25 6.89 36.91
CA SER A 1002 4.69 6.73 36.80
C SER A 1002 5.44 7.96 36.27
N LEU A 1003 4.86 9.16 36.34
CA LEU A 1003 5.65 10.38 36.29
C LEU A 1003 6.45 10.52 37.59
N THR A 1004 7.73 10.90 37.48
CA THR A 1004 8.53 11.31 38.65
C THR A 1004 7.99 12.61 39.24
N GLU A 1005 8.25 12.88 40.52
CA GLU A 1005 7.79 14.13 41.14
C GLU A 1005 8.41 15.37 40.46
N ALA A 1006 9.57 15.24 39.81
CA ALA A 1006 10.14 16.27 38.95
C ALA A 1006 9.30 16.55 37.67
N GLU A 1007 8.83 15.50 36.98
CA GLU A 1007 7.93 15.65 35.83
C GLU A 1007 6.55 16.18 36.26
N ARG A 1008 6.05 15.73 37.41
CA ARG A 1008 4.79 16.19 38.01
C ARG A 1008 4.86 17.67 38.38
N CYS A 1009 5.94 18.11 39.02
CA CYS A 1009 6.21 19.52 39.30
C CYS A 1009 6.26 20.38 38.02
N LEU A 1010 6.91 19.90 36.95
CA LEU A 1010 6.94 20.60 35.66
C LEU A 1010 5.55 20.70 35.01
N ALA A 1011 4.74 19.63 35.08
CA ALA A 1011 3.37 19.63 34.58
C ALA A 1011 2.46 20.59 35.37
N LEU A 1012 2.60 20.65 36.71
CA LEU A 1012 1.91 21.63 37.56
C LEU A 1012 2.37 23.06 37.30
N GLU A 1013 3.68 23.32 37.19
CA GLU A 1013 4.22 24.65 36.87
C GLU A 1013 3.71 25.13 35.50
N TYR A 1014 3.65 24.25 34.51
CA TYR A 1014 3.09 24.55 33.19
C TYR A 1014 1.58 24.82 33.27
N LEU A 1015 0.82 23.95 33.93
CA LEU A 1015 -0.64 24.07 34.09
C LEU A 1015 -1.03 25.34 34.86
N GLU A 1016 -0.29 25.70 35.90
CA GLU A 1016 -0.51 26.87 36.76
C GLU A 1016 0.31 28.11 36.37
N SER A 1017 0.83 28.17 35.14
CA SER A 1017 1.45 29.37 34.56
C SER A 1017 0.47 30.18 33.69
N GLY A 1018 0.56 31.51 33.77
CA GLY A 1018 -0.05 32.44 32.82
C GLY A 1018 0.82 32.66 31.58
N LEU A 1019 0.24 33.23 30.53
CA LEU A 1019 0.92 33.56 29.25
C LEU A 1019 2.10 34.56 29.39
N ASP A 1020 2.26 35.18 30.55
CA ASP A 1020 3.36 36.07 30.91
C ASP A 1020 4.42 35.43 31.83
N GLY A 1021 4.29 34.13 32.12
CA GLY A 1021 5.19 33.38 33.00
C GLY A 1021 5.00 33.63 34.48
N ASN A 1022 3.88 34.26 34.90
CA ASN A 1022 3.53 34.41 36.31
C ASN A 1022 2.58 33.29 36.77
N PHE A 1023 2.68 32.91 38.04
CA PHE A 1023 1.76 31.93 38.66
C PHE A 1023 0.31 32.40 38.58
N LEU A 1024 -0.54 31.53 38.04
CA LEU A 1024 -1.97 31.69 37.84
C LEU A 1024 -2.61 30.34 38.16
N PRO A 1025 -3.31 30.15 39.29
CA PRO A 1025 -3.84 28.83 39.64
C PRO A 1025 -4.89 28.35 38.63
N LEU A 1026 -5.13 27.04 38.58
CA LEU A 1026 -6.22 26.49 37.77
C LEU A 1026 -7.57 26.72 38.47
N ASP A 1027 -8.37 27.66 37.95
CA ASP A 1027 -9.73 27.94 38.42
C ASP A 1027 -10.75 27.08 37.64
N PRO A 1028 -11.43 26.11 38.28
CA PRO A 1028 -12.41 25.24 37.61
C PRO A 1028 -13.70 25.95 37.14
N THR A 1029 -13.82 27.26 37.40
CA THR A 1029 -14.92 28.11 36.93
C THR A 1029 -14.50 29.10 35.83
N ALA A 1030 -13.22 29.15 35.47
CA ALA A 1030 -12.70 30.07 34.46
C ALA A 1030 -12.96 29.58 33.02
N ALA A 1031 -13.17 30.52 32.10
CA ALA A 1031 -13.56 30.23 30.71
C ALA A 1031 -12.43 29.59 29.86
N ASP A 1032 -11.20 29.61 30.35
CA ASP A 1032 -9.99 29.02 29.76
C ASP A 1032 -9.58 27.68 30.40
N TYR A 1033 -10.30 27.21 31.43
CA TYR A 1033 -9.99 25.95 32.15
C TYR A 1033 -9.69 24.78 31.21
N SER A 1034 -10.62 24.45 30.32
CA SER A 1034 -10.46 23.33 29.38
C SER A 1034 -9.36 23.57 28.34
N ALA A 1035 -8.99 24.82 28.05
CA ALA A 1035 -7.87 25.12 27.16
C ALA A 1035 -6.52 24.87 27.88
N ARG A 1036 -6.39 25.32 29.13
CA ARG A 1036 -5.18 25.15 29.94
C ARG A 1036 -4.90 23.68 30.27
N VAL A 1037 -5.94 22.92 30.62
CA VAL A 1037 -5.83 21.44 30.80
C VAL A 1037 -5.38 20.76 29.50
N ARG A 1038 -5.93 21.18 28.35
CA ARG A 1038 -5.51 20.66 27.03
C ARG A 1038 -4.08 21.03 26.66
N GLU A 1039 -3.61 22.23 26.99
CA GLU A 1039 -2.21 22.62 26.77
C GLU A 1039 -1.27 21.80 27.65
N MET A 1040 -1.64 21.50 28.91
CA MET A 1040 -0.88 20.56 29.77
C MET A 1040 -0.85 19.15 29.17
N VAL A 1041 -1.97 18.62 28.65
CA VAL A 1041 -1.98 17.30 27.98
C VAL A 1041 -1.05 17.28 26.76
N GLY A 1042 -1.00 18.37 25.98
CA GLY A 1042 -0.02 18.52 24.89
C GLY A 1042 1.43 18.56 25.37
N PHE A 1043 1.69 19.13 26.55
CA PHE A 1043 3.00 19.07 27.22
C PHE A 1043 3.33 17.65 27.71
N LEU A 1044 2.39 16.92 28.31
CA LEU A 1044 2.58 15.54 28.76
C LEU A 1044 2.93 14.60 27.60
N PHE A 1045 2.22 14.69 26.48
CA PHE A 1045 2.59 13.96 25.25
C PHE A 1045 3.97 14.34 24.68
N SER A 1046 4.46 15.55 25.00
CA SER A 1046 5.79 16.04 24.61
C SER A 1046 6.91 15.60 25.56
N LEU A 1047 6.59 14.97 26.71
CA LEU A 1047 7.60 14.44 27.62
C LEU A 1047 8.33 13.23 26.99
N PRO A 1048 9.64 13.04 27.28
CA PRO A 1048 10.38 11.86 26.84
C PRO A 1048 9.67 10.55 27.22
N ARG A 1049 9.15 10.45 28.45
CA ARG A 1049 8.45 9.25 28.97
C ARG A 1049 7.25 8.80 28.13
N PHE A 1050 6.62 9.68 27.36
CA PHE A 1050 5.52 9.32 26.44
C PHE A 1050 6.01 8.84 25.07
N GLN A 1051 7.21 9.26 24.65
CA GLN A 1051 7.84 8.78 23.42
C GLN A 1051 8.20 7.29 23.50
N PHE A 1052 8.43 6.76 24.70
CA PHE A 1052 8.74 5.34 24.93
C PHE A 1052 7.49 4.48 25.20
N GLN A 1053 7.57 3.18 24.93
CA GLN A 1053 6.54 2.16 25.16
C GLN A 1053 6.68 1.49 26.54
#